data_AF-B2A7H0-F1
#
_entry.id   AF-B2A7H0-F1
#
_cell.length_a   1.000
_cell.length_b   1.000
_cell.length_c   1.000
_cell.angle_alpha   90.00
_cell.angle_beta   90.00
_cell.angle_gamma   90.00
#
_symmetry.space_group_name_H-M   'P 1'
#
loop_
_entity.id
_entity.type
_entity.pdbx_description
1 polymer ?
#
loop_
_entity_poly.entity_id
_entity_poly.type
_entity_poly.pdbx_seq_one_letter_code
_entity_poly.pdbx_strand_id
1 'polypeptide(L)'
;MNYGKITAIIGLACIILLSSPAVAIEDSNEYGERAYEHILELSEEIGQRPAGSDEELEAAEYVKEEFEEYGYSTEFQEFTFYYEETEENIDSKNVIATREGSTDKQVVMGAHIDTVDYSETLGADDNASGVGIMLEVAERFADIDTEHTLVFIAFGAEEVGLQGSNYYVNQMTDEEIENTKAMINLDSLIAGDKMYVYDAMSDTEMDGDLVQDNWILDDILKLADNLDLDLNTSPGEHEHYPRGTTGPWSDHASFAYEDIPFLNFEATNWEIGDGDGYTQTEKHGAIWHTDEDRLEVLEEDFPGRVEERLETFGEIVFQTLNKLTAPEPEDTLEASMTEAREFELNFEFEEEVDRDNLKWTLGATIFNEWKAFDEETEEYDGDPFIRFAEGPYIHDNEVTATIAVDKPYGTDDLAPRVIRHRIQELKGYHDLMITDKESGERVNYELKLYPYDSYHTWDEITPAIEEILDEAKDDRYYDYEMVGESVQGHDIPLIVVSDSQDSVDKYEEEILPLMEEDPGKLQDKIEDGEIEDYRYPIYITNIHPDETPGIDAQIEILEALLQDDELEFNTTDWVADMDADEAEEWTETIDVDDLLEELIIIVHPTINPDGREVMTRENIHGFDLNRDNAFQTQQEHKEQKDLISYWKPAVFLDLHGFVRGAFGGGLIEPCTPPHDFNYEYDLYMNYALDHAQAMRNAAFTSTDNEDYKGPDNRASIPRTDYGTGWDDGTAAYTPMHAMHFGALGHTIEMPGLNQDSHEWTKYVVKASFDFIKDNKESVFDNQLEYLRRGVEGEDAEEKVDEYFVDPDLESIGRPRAEGESFFPEYWVMPVGEDQRNEYEVYRTVEYMLRNGVIIEQLTEDVEVNEEIYPEGSYVIPMEQAHRGFANTIMWDGPDFSEWDAMYAEVVNALPRTRGFDADEIQEEDVFDESVTEVDRDELPEPDQYIAQADEYVIENSTNETTRAVNDLLGKGYEVKIIAEEQDEFGQGDFVVDGHKLEEVAEDYHLEVEEYDGDAEVIVLDELPKVAAFGYQSKFVMGEKLGFELVHEYDFYNRWSDLDQEEVRDKLDEANIIVDDEGHADWDIVEEYIEDGMPYIASTGYAVDSVVESELELFEGIQSETTDFTHEGLLRADLNNDNFVMAPYPGKDYLYSNSGTWFTDVPESATVLAEIQEEDFYVSGWWPAEEDEDGELIHQGYQDAEGQIMAIKNELDGQQYYLFANCTINRAHPSNQFPMVSNSIYQALGTE
;
A
#
# COMPACT_ATOMS: atom_id res chain seq x y z
N MET A 1 -45.93 -11.31 35.76
CA MET A 1 -46.54 -12.15 36.81
C MET A 1 -46.15 -11.60 38.18
N ASN A 2 -47.10 -11.60 39.13
CA ASN A 2 -47.06 -11.26 40.58
C ASN A 2 -45.77 -10.76 41.25
N TYR A 3 -45.74 -9.81 42.21
CA TYR A 3 -46.63 -8.74 42.72
C TYR A 3 -46.00 -8.26 44.06
N GLY A 4 -45.92 -6.94 44.33
CA GLY A 4 -45.84 -6.35 45.68
C GLY A 4 -44.64 -5.39 45.89
N LYS A 5 -44.69 -4.06 45.73
CA LYS A 5 -45.68 -2.99 46.07
C LYS A 5 -45.82 -2.71 47.57
N ILE A 6 -45.77 -1.39 47.91
CA ILE A 6 -46.34 -0.63 49.08
C ILE A 6 -45.26 -0.19 50.12
N THR A 7 -45.05 1.08 50.54
CA THR A 7 -45.72 2.40 50.37
C THR A 7 -44.78 3.54 50.80
N ALA A 8 -45.08 4.74 50.31
CA ALA A 8 -44.51 6.04 50.62
C ALA A 8 -45.04 6.75 51.90
N ILE A 9 -44.41 7.91 52.18
CA ILE A 9 -44.94 9.24 52.63
C ILE A 9 -44.44 9.77 54.01
N ILE A 10 -44.10 11.07 53.96
CA ILE A 10 -43.92 12.15 54.97
C ILE A 10 -42.43 12.45 55.26
N GLY A 11 -41.82 13.59 54.96
CA GLY A 11 -42.30 14.94 54.65
C GLY A 11 -41.72 15.97 55.62
N LEU A 12 -40.89 16.89 55.07
CA LEU A 12 -40.49 18.23 55.54
C LEU A 12 -39.33 18.44 56.55
N ALA A 13 -38.34 19.19 56.04
CA ALA A 13 -37.72 20.41 56.59
C ALA A 13 -36.22 20.33 56.95
N CYS A 14 -35.46 21.12 56.18
CA CYS A 14 -34.05 21.48 56.27
C CYS A 14 -33.53 21.80 57.68
N ILE A 15 -32.24 21.52 57.92
CA ILE A 15 -31.21 22.51 58.32
C ILE A 15 -29.81 21.87 58.31
N ILE A 16 -28.98 22.39 57.40
CA ILE A 16 -27.51 22.63 57.45
C ILE A 16 -26.58 21.40 57.38
N LEU A 17 -26.01 21.26 56.17
CA LEU A 17 -24.81 20.53 55.77
C LEU A 17 -23.57 21.06 56.50
N LEU A 18 -22.71 20.16 56.97
CA LEU A 18 -21.26 20.30 57.12
C LEU A 18 -20.70 18.89 57.41
N SER A 19 -20.26 18.22 56.36
CA SER A 19 -19.25 17.15 56.39
C SER A 19 -18.86 16.85 54.96
N SER A 20 -17.72 17.38 54.52
CA SER A 20 -17.05 16.96 53.29
C SER A 20 -16.77 15.45 53.37
N PRO A 21 -17.10 14.66 52.34
CA PRO A 21 -16.41 13.41 52.10
C PRO A 21 -15.07 13.71 51.43
N ALA A 22 -14.02 13.01 51.86
CA ALA A 22 -12.85 12.80 51.04
C ALA A 22 -13.32 12.06 49.78
N VAL A 23 -13.08 12.66 48.62
CA VAL A 23 -13.13 11.98 47.33
C VAL A 23 -11.92 11.06 47.32
N ALA A 24 -12.15 9.80 46.98
CA ALA A 24 -11.09 8.90 46.56
C ALA A 24 -10.89 9.21 45.07
N ILE A 25 -9.66 9.56 44.70
CA ILE A 25 -9.22 9.61 43.31
C ILE A 25 -9.17 8.16 42.84
N GLU A 26 -9.99 7.82 41.84
CA GLU A 26 -9.79 6.65 40.99
C GLU A 26 -8.73 7.05 39.97
N ASP A 27 -7.66 6.25 39.83
CA ASP A 27 -6.67 6.38 38.75
C ASP A 27 -7.38 6.15 37.40
N SER A 28 -7.66 7.21 36.63
CA SER A 28 -7.76 7.11 35.17
C SER A 28 -6.35 7.26 34.61
N ASN A 29 -6.00 6.42 33.64
CA ASN A 29 -4.64 6.25 33.13
C ASN A 29 -4.52 6.82 31.69
N GLU A 30 -5.51 7.59 31.24
CA GLU A 30 -5.68 8.12 29.87
C GLU A 30 -5.08 9.54 29.78
N TYR A 31 -4.46 9.89 28.64
CA TYR A 31 -3.88 11.22 28.38
C TYR A 31 -4.97 12.22 27.99
N GLY A 32 -4.75 13.51 28.24
CA GLY A 32 -5.63 14.60 27.77
C GLY A 32 -6.77 15.00 28.71
N GLU A 33 -7.28 14.10 29.57
CA GLU A 33 -8.39 14.42 30.49
C GLU A 33 -8.07 15.62 31.41
N ARG A 34 -6.83 15.68 31.93
CA ARG A 34 -6.42 16.74 32.86
C ARG A 34 -6.11 18.02 32.11
N ALA A 35 -5.52 17.91 30.92
CA ALA A 35 -5.32 19.05 30.02
C ALA A 35 -6.65 19.74 29.69
N TYR A 36 -7.71 18.97 29.40
CA TYR A 36 -9.05 19.49 29.14
C TYR A 36 -9.63 20.26 30.34
N GLU A 37 -9.46 19.76 31.57
CA GLU A 37 -9.89 20.48 32.79
C GLU A 37 -9.18 21.84 32.95
N HIS A 38 -7.88 21.91 32.62
CA HIS A 38 -7.12 23.15 32.66
C HIS A 38 -7.57 24.14 31.57
N ILE A 39 -7.89 23.66 30.36
CA ILE A 39 -8.41 24.47 29.27
C ILE A 39 -9.74 25.11 29.66
N LEU A 40 -10.64 24.35 30.29
CA LEU A 40 -11.92 24.87 30.80
C LEU A 40 -11.73 26.02 31.80
N GLU A 41 -10.81 25.89 32.75
CA GLU A 41 -10.56 26.97 33.72
C GLU A 41 -9.97 28.22 33.03
N LEU A 42 -8.97 28.03 32.17
CA LEU A 42 -8.26 29.12 31.48
C LEU A 42 -9.15 29.86 30.47
N SER A 43 -9.86 29.11 29.62
CA SER A 43 -10.64 29.65 28.51
C SER A 43 -12.05 30.07 28.91
N GLU A 44 -12.76 29.30 29.74
CA GLU A 44 -14.18 29.53 30.02
C GLU A 44 -14.43 30.26 31.35
N GLU A 45 -13.69 29.95 32.41
CA GLU A 45 -13.88 30.59 33.72
C GLU A 45 -13.08 31.90 33.87
N ILE A 46 -11.81 31.92 33.46
CA ILE A 46 -10.99 33.15 33.42
C ILE A 46 -11.37 34.00 32.19
N GLY A 47 -11.55 33.38 31.02
CA GLY A 47 -11.92 34.07 29.78
C GLY A 47 -10.71 34.59 29.01
N GLN A 48 -10.93 35.52 28.08
CA GLN A 48 -9.88 36.17 27.29
C GLN A 48 -8.77 36.77 28.18
N ARG A 49 -7.49 36.52 27.85
CA ARG A 49 -6.30 36.88 28.65
C ARG A 49 -5.35 37.84 27.93
N PRO A 50 -5.76 39.06 27.50
CA PRO A 50 -4.84 39.97 26.82
C PRO A 50 -3.62 40.33 27.67
N ALA A 51 -2.46 40.53 27.03
CA ALA A 51 -1.23 40.93 27.70
C ALA A 51 -1.42 42.14 28.65
N GLY A 52 -1.11 41.95 29.93
CA GLY A 52 -1.25 42.91 31.03
C GLY A 52 -2.65 43.15 31.56
N SER A 53 -3.63 42.33 31.17
CA SER A 53 -5.01 42.34 31.71
C SER A 53 -5.06 41.80 33.15
N ASP A 54 -6.16 42.04 33.88
CA ASP A 54 -6.32 41.42 35.20
C ASP A 54 -6.49 39.89 35.06
N GLU A 55 -7.06 39.44 33.94
CA GLU A 55 -7.32 38.05 33.55
C GLU A 55 -6.03 37.27 33.20
N GLU A 56 -5.10 37.83 32.43
CA GLU A 56 -3.76 37.24 32.20
C GLU A 56 -3.03 37.03 33.55
N LEU A 57 -3.13 38.02 34.46
CA LEU A 57 -2.50 37.89 35.77
C LEU A 57 -3.18 36.85 36.67
N GLU A 58 -4.50 36.65 36.52
CA GLU A 58 -5.27 35.60 37.19
C GLU A 58 -4.89 34.21 36.64
N ALA A 59 -4.76 34.06 35.33
CA ALA A 59 -4.25 32.84 34.69
C ALA A 59 -2.82 32.51 35.16
N ALA A 60 -1.93 33.49 35.22
CA ALA A 60 -0.58 33.30 35.76
C ALA A 60 -0.59 32.85 37.23
N GLU A 61 -1.53 33.36 38.05
CA GLU A 61 -1.72 32.90 39.43
C GLU A 61 -2.22 31.46 39.49
N TYR A 62 -3.20 31.10 38.66
CA TYR A 62 -3.73 29.74 38.54
C TYR A 62 -2.66 28.72 38.16
N VAL A 63 -1.94 28.94 37.06
CA VAL A 63 -0.87 28.05 36.57
C VAL A 63 0.21 27.83 37.64
N LYS A 64 0.56 28.89 38.38
CA LYS A 64 1.52 28.80 39.47
C LYS A 64 1.00 27.95 40.64
N GLU A 65 -0.29 28.05 40.97
CA GLU A 65 -0.91 27.27 42.04
C GLU A 65 -0.95 25.78 41.69
N GLU A 66 -1.26 25.41 40.44
CA GLU A 66 -1.23 24.03 39.95
C GLU A 66 0.18 23.43 40.05
N PHE A 67 1.21 24.11 39.53
CA PHE A 67 2.60 23.66 39.69
C PHE A 67 3.03 23.49 41.16
N GLU A 68 2.62 24.40 42.06
CA GLU A 68 2.91 24.26 43.49
C GLU A 68 2.18 23.05 44.11
N GLU A 69 0.99 22.69 43.62
CA GLU A 69 0.23 21.52 44.05
C GLU A 69 0.94 20.22 43.66
N TYR A 70 1.51 20.15 42.46
CA TYR A 70 2.30 19.00 41.98
C TYR A 70 3.70 18.92 42.63
N GLY A 71 4.10 19.95 43.38
CA GLY A 71 5.31 19.94 44.20
C GLY A 71 6.54 20.61 43.59
N TYR A 72 6.37 21.36 42.48
CA TYR A 72 7.45 22.09 41.82
C TYR A 72 7.90 23.33 42.61
N SER A 73 9.15 23.75 42.40
CA SER A 73 9.63 25.05 42.86
C SER A 73 9.24 26.12 41.85
N THR A 74 8.41 27.09 42.25
CA THR A 74 7.87 28.09 41.31
C THR A 74 8.30 29.52 41.60
N GLU A 75 8.42 30.33 40.55
CA GLU A 75 8.62 31.78 40.64
C GLU A 75 7.92 32.57 39.53
N PHE A 76 7.62 33.84 39.80
CA PHE A 76 7.19 34.78 38.78
C PHE A 76 8.39 35.58 38.27
N GLN A 77 8.56 35.63 36.95
CA GLN A 77 9.50 36.51 36.29
C GLN A 77 8.76 37.73 35.74
N GLU A 78 8.65 38.79 36.54
CA GLU A 78 7.96 40.03 36.16
C GLU A 78 8.80 40.87 35.18
N PHE A 79 8.16 41.39 34.13
CA PHE A 79 8.78 42.31 33.16
C PHE A 79 7.82 43.40 32.67
N THR A 80 8.39 44.44 32.05
CA THR A 80 7.66 45.56 31.45
C THR A 80 8.18 45.80 30.04
N PHE A 81 7.28 45.85 29.05
CA PHE A 81 7.61 46.15 27.66
C PHE A 81 6.79 47.34 27.16
N TYR A 82 7.22 47.93 26.03
CA TYR A 82 6.52 49.03 25.38
C TYR A 82 5.70 48.47 24.22
N TYR A 83 4.37 48.56 24.30
CA TYR A 83 3.49 48.06 23.25
C TYR A 83 3.23 49.16 22.21
N GLU A 84 3.75 48.97 21.00
CA GLU A 84 3.76 50.01 19.97
C GLU A 84 2.34 50.41 19.53
N GLU A 85 1.40 49.46 19.53
CA GLU A 85 0.02 49.70 19.09
C GLU A 85 -0.76 50.64 20.02
N THR A 86 -0.55 50.48 21.33
CA THR A 86 -1.22 51.30 22.35
C THR A 86 -0.42 52.53 22.76
N GLU A 87 0.86 52.61 22.39
CA GLU A 87 1.85 53.59 22.85
C GLU A 87 2.02 53.62 24.40
N GLU A 88 1.77 52.49 25.08
CA GLU A 88 1.85 52.35 26.55
C GLU A 88 2.91 51.32 26.98
N ASN A 89 3.36 51.40 28.24
CA ASN A 89 4.15 50.32 28.83
C ASN A 89 3.20 49.36 29.52
N ILE A 90 3.31 48.07 29.19
CA ILE A 90 2.50 46.98 29.74
C ILE A 90 3.37 46.16 30.68
N ASP A 91 2.83 45.80 31.83
CA ASP A 91 3.46 44.91 32.81
C ASP A 91 2.87 43.51 32.63
N SER A 92 3.71 42.50 32.38
CA SER A 92 3.33 41.07 32.27
C SER A 92 4.34 40.22 33.08
N LYS A 93 4.15 38.90 33.14
CA LYS A 93 5.03 37.98 33.87
C LYS A 93 5.03 36.58 33.24
N ASN A 94 6.20 35.93 33.26
CA ASN A 94 6.29 34.48 33.04
C ASN A 94 6.07 33.74 34.37
N VAL A 95 5.55 32.51 34.31
CA VAL A 95 5.47 31.57 35.42
C VAL A 95 6.50 30.47 35.19
N ILE A 96 7.48 30.34 36.07
CA ILE A 96 8.55 29.33 35.93
C ILE A 96 8.37 28.30 37.04
N ALA A 97 8.38 27.02 36.68
CA ALA A 97 8.35 25.88 37.61
C ALA A 97 9.54 24.95 37.31
N THR A 98 10.31 24.63 38.35
CA THR A 98 11.54 23.83 38.21
C THR A 98 11.48 22.57 39.05
N ARG A 99 11.89 21.45 38.44
CA ARG A 99 12.22 20.18 39.10
C ARG A 99 13.68 19.84 38.80
N GLU A 100 14.49 19.85 39.85
CA GLU A 100 15.92 19.55 39.79
C GLU A 100 16.14 18.09 39.35
N GLY A 101 16.94 17.88 38.31
CA GLY A 101 17.45 16.57 37.91
C GLY A 101 18.72 16.20 38.68
N SER A 102 19.37 15.11 38.28
CA SER A 102 20.69 14.73 38.82
C SER A 102 21.84 15.58 38.26
N THR A 103 21.62 16.30 37.16
CA THR A 103 22.60 17.15 36.47
C THR A 103 22.15 18.61 36.33
N ASP A 104 23.11 19.51 36.10
CA ASP A 104 22.87 20.94 35.82
C ASP A 104 22.39 21.19 34.36
N LYS A 105 22.24 20.13 33.54
CA LYS A 105 21.60 20.22 32.22
C LYS A 105 20.09 20.33 32.38
N GLN A 106 19.42 20.98 31.43
CA GLN A 106 17.98 21.18 31.51
C GLN A 106 17.25 20.94 30.19
N VAL A 107 15.99 20.54 30.30
CA VAL A 107 15.00 20.59 29.21
C VAL A 107 13.94 21.60 29.62
N VAL A 108 13.68 22.56 28.75
CA VAL A 108 12.65 23.59 28.96
C VAL A 108 11.38 23.14 28.23
N MET A 109 10.22 23.26 28.85
CA MET A 109 8.92 23.11 28.20
C MET A 109 8.12 24.38 28.42
N GLY A 110 7.49 24.92 27.39
CA GLY A 110 6.69 26.14 27.55
C GLY A 110 5.51 26.26 26.59
N ALA A 111 4.60 27.13 27.01
CA ALA A 111 3.41 27.55 26.31
C ALA A 111 3.08 28.97 26.76
N HIS A 112 2.46 29.80 25.93
CA HIS A 112 2.05 31.14 26.35
C HIS A 112 0.66 31.15 26.98
N ILE A 113 0.44 32.09 27.90
CA ILE A 113 -0.81 32.19 28.68
C ILE A 113 -1.76 33.27 28.17
N ASP A 114 -1.24 34.24 27.42
CA ASP A 114 -2.02 35.37 26.93
C ASP A 114 -2.78 35.06 25.63
N THR A 115 -3.72 35.93 25.27
CA THR A 115 -4.52 35.86 24.03
C THR A 115 -4.48 37.20 23.30
N VAL A 116 -4.77 37.24 22.00
CA VAL A 116 -5.04 38.51 21.30
C VAL A 116 -6.17 39.35 21.92
N ASP A 117 -6.11 40.67 21.69
CA ASP A 117 -7.05 41.66 22.24
C ASP A 117 -8.01 42.28 21.20
N TYR A 118 -7.89 41.88 19.93
CA TYR A 118 -8.61 42.48 18.80
C TYR A 118 -9.76 41.62 18.24
N SER A 119 -9.94 40.40 18.75
CA SER A 119 -11.10 39.53 18.56
C SER A 119 -11.81 39.27 19.90
N GLU A 120 -12.93 38.54 19.86
CA GLU A 120 -13.64 38.04 21.05
C GLU A 120 -13.27 36.56 21.32
N THR A 121 -12.04 36.15 20.96
CA THR A 121 -11.47 34.83 21.29
C THR A 121 -11.52 34.55 22.80
N LEU A 122 -11.69 33.28 23.16
CA LEU A 122 -11.44 32.79 24.52
C LEU A 122 -10.09 32.07 24.65
N GLY A 123 -9.36 31.92 23.55
CA GLY A 123 -8.04 31.29 23.51
C GLY A 123 -8.09 29.85 23.97
N ALA A 124 -9.03 29.07 23.46
CA ALA A 124 -9.16 27.66 23.84
C ALA A 124 -8.05 26.83 23.17
N ASP A 125 -7.88 27.05 21.86
CA ASP A 125 -6.77 26.56 21.06
C ASP A 125 -5.54 27.43 21.28
N ASP A 126 -5.68 28.76 21.22
CA ASP A 126 -4.57 29.73 21.25
C ASP A 126 -4.61 30.62 22.52
N ASN A 127 -3.98 30.24 23.64
CA ASN A 127 -3.22 28.99 23.82
C ASN A 127 -3.48 28.30 25.16
N ALA A 128 -4.75 28.20 25.57
CA ALA A 128 -5.09 27.38 26.74
C ALA A 128 -4.73 25.91 26.53
N SER A 129 -4.74 25.40 25.29
CA SER A 129 -4.40 24.01 24.97
C SER A 129 -2.95 23.66 25.33
N GLY A 130 -1.97 24.48 24.92
CA GLY A 130 -0.57 24.26 25.22
C GLY A 130 -0.29 24.33 26.73
N VAL A 131 -0.92 25.28 27.43
CA VAL A 131 -0.82 25.39 28.89
C VAL A 131 -1.45 24.18 29.59
N GLY A 132 -2.58 23.68 29.08
CA GLY A 132 -3.26 22.51 29.61
C GLY A 132 -2.41 21.24 29.54
N ILE A 133 -1.82 20.95 28.37
CA ILE A 133 -0.92 19.80 28.21
C ILE A 133 0.33 19.96 29.07
N MET A 134 0.93 21.16 29.12
CA MET A 134 2.09 21.42 29.98
C MET A 134 1.80 21.10 31.46
N LEU A 135 0.62 21.48 31.96
CA LEU A 135 0.22 21.20 33.35
C LEU A 135 -0.02 19.71 33.59
N GLU A 136 -0.70 19.01 32.67
CA GLU A 136 -0.90 17.56 32.76
C GLU A 136 0.44 16.81 32.76
N VAL A 137 1.34 17.13 31.82
CA VAL A 137 2.66 16.51 31.74
C VAL A 137 3.46 16.79 33.02
N ALA A 138 3.41 18.01 33.54
CA ALA A 138 4.06 18.33 34.81
C ALA A 138 3.47 17.53 35.99
N GLU A 139 2.15 17.32 36.04
CA GLU A 139 1.52 16.45 37.04
C GLU A 139 2.05 15.02 36.94
N ARG A 140 2.13 14.44 35.73
CA ARG A 140 2.64 13.08 35.51
C ARG A 140 4.11 12.94 35.89
N PHE A 141 4.93 13.97 35.63
CA PHE A 141 6.33 13.99 36.04
C PHE A 141 6.54 14.22 37.53
N ALA A 142 5.51 14.56 38.31
CA ALA A 142 5.63 14.90 39.74
C ALA A 142 6.36 13.83 40.58
N ASP A 143 6.25 12.56 40.21
CA ASP A 143 6.89 11.44 40.91
C ASP A 143 7.98 10.71 40.08
N ILE A 144 8.42 11.28 38.94
CA ILE A 144 9.45 10.69 38.05
C ILE A 144 10.82 11.34 38.29
N ASP A 145 11.84 10.54 38.62
CA ASP A 145 13.22 11.04 38.71
C ASP A 145 13.83 11.18 37.30
N THR A 146 14.47 12.33 37.02
CA THR A 146 15.05 12.69 35.71
C THR A 146 16.56 12.97 35.82
N GLU A 147 17.32 12.67 34.76
CA GLU A 147 18.75 13.03 34.73
C GLU A 147 18.93 14.54 34.56
N HIS A 148 18.18 15.11 33.62
CA HIS A 148 18.21 16.54 33.33
C HIS A 148 17.10 17.25 34.12
N THR A 149 17.39 18.48 34.52
CA THR A 149 16.46 19.38 35.20
C THR A 149 15.31 19.73 34.27
N LEU A 150 14.08 19.63 34.78
CA LEU A 150 12.87 20.02 34.06
C LEU A 150 12.47 21.44 34.43
N VAL A 151 12.30 22.29 33.43
CA VAL A 151 11.85 23.68 33.60
C VAL A 151 10.60 23.90 32.77
N PHE A 152 9.45 24.01 33.43
CA PHE A 152 8.19 24.38 32.80
C PHE A 152 8.00 25.89 32.85
N ILE A 153 7.59 26.52 31.74
CA ILE A 153 7.43 27.96 31.65
C ILE A 153 6.13 28.33 30.94
N ALA A 154 5.25 29.01 31.67
CA ALA A 154 4.11 29.68 31.09
C ALA A 154 4.52 31.11 30.72
N PHE A 155 4.70 31.40 29.43
CA PHE A 155 5.16 32.70 28.94
C PHE A 155 4.02 33.71 28.89
N GLY A 156 4.29 34.96 29.27
CA GLY A 156 3.33 36.05 29.11
C GLY A 156 3.69 36.95 27.93
N ALA A 157 2.68 37.60 27.35
CA ALA A 157 2.84 38.59 26.28
C ALA A 157 3.52 38.05 25.00
N GLU A 158 3.19 36.82 24.61
CA GLU A 158 3.60 36.19 23.33
C GLU A 158 2.93 36.92 22.15
N GLU A 159 1.62 37.12 22.26
CA GLU A 159 0.70 37.62 21.20
C GLU A 159 0.96 39.07 20.78
N VAL A 160 1.86 39.73 21.51
CA VAL A 160 2.31 41.10 21.30
C VAL A 160 3.82 41.18 21.02
N GLY A 161 4.36 40.10 20.47
CA GLY A 161 5.70 39.97 19.92
C GLY A 161 6.68 39.27 20.85
N LEU A 162 6.34 38.05 21.30
CA LEU A 162 7.22 37.11 22.02
C LEU A 162 7.90 37.73 23.25
N GLN A 163 7.23 38.64 23.97
CA GLN A 163 7.89 39.47 24.99
C GLN A 163 8.39 38.63 26.16
N GLY A 164 7.62 37.62 26.56
CA GLY A 164 7.92 36.69 27.65
C GLY A 164 9.14 35.83 27.38
N SER A 165 9.14 35.06 26.30
CA SER A 165 10.27 34.19 25.91
C SER A 165 11.53 35.00 25.61
N ASN A 166 11.42 36.11 24.89
CA ASN A 166 12.56 37.02 24.67
C ASN A 166 13.15 37.51 25.99
N TYR A 167 12.29 37.90 26.95
CA TYR A 167 12.78 38.36 28.25
C TYR A 167 13.48 37.23 29.02
N TYR A 168 12.92 36.01 29.00
CA TYR A 168 13.51 34.84 29.64
C TYR A 168 14.90 34.51 29.08
N VAL A 169 14.99 34.32 27.76
CA VAL A 169 16.24 33.98 27.08
C VAL A 169 17.31 35.06 27.26
N ASN A 170 16.93 36.35 27.19
CA ASN A 170 17.86 37.46 27.44
C ASN A 170 18.42 37.53 28.90
N GLN A 171 17.82 36.80 29.85
CA GLN A 171 18.36 36.65 31.21
C GLN A 171 19.22 35.40 31.41
N MET A 172 19.18 34.44 30.47
CA MET A 172 20.01 33.24 30.54
C MET A 172 21.49 33.61 30.46
N THR A 173 22.31 32.89 31.22
CA THR A 173 23.77 32.95 31.13
C THR A 173 24.27 32.03 30.02
N ASP A 174 25.46 32.31 29.47
CA ASP A 174 26.12 31.44 28.49
C ASP A 174 26.17 29.96 28.94
N GLU A 175 26.29 29.71 30.26
CA GLU A 175 26.31 28.36 30.85
C GLU A 175 24.91 27.71 30.86
N GLU A 176 23.85 28.46 31.12
CA GLU A 176 22.46 27.96 31.04
C GLU A 176 22.04 27.69 29.60
N ILE A 177 22.48 28.52 28.64
CA ILE A 177 22.28 28.30 27.21
C ILE A 177 22.97 26.99 26.78
N GLU A 178 24.27 26.84 27.09
CA GLU A 178 25.04 25.62 26.76
C GLU A 178 24.47 24.36 27.43
N ASN A 179 23.85 24.49 28.60
CA ASN A 179 23.26 23.37 29.35
C ASN A 179 21.80 23.08 28.98
N THR A 180 21.14 23.90 28.16
CA THR A 180 19.78 23.63 27.71
C THR A 180 19.81 22.67 26.54
N LYS A 181 19.34 21.44 26.77
CA LYS A 181 19.35 20.35 25.79
C LYS A 181 18.35 20.57 24.67
N ALA A 182 17.14 20.98 25.04
CA ALA A 182 16.08 21.33 24.12
C ALA A 182 15.05 22.23 24.83
N MET A 183 14.30 22.99 24.04
CA MET A 183 13.07 23.66 24.43
C MET A 183 11.88 23.04 23.70
N ILE A 184 10.89 22.54 24.42
CA ILE A 184 9.63 22.03 23.87
C ILE A 184 8.60 23.17 23.93
N ASN A 185 8.12 23.62 22.80
CA ASN A 185 7.09 24.63 22.67
C ASN A 185 5.76 23.99 22.30
N LEU A 186 4.69 24.44 22.95
CA LEU A 186 3.33 23.96 22.76
C LEU A 186 2.44 25.14 22.38
N ASP A 187 1.89 25.12 21.17
CA ASP A 187 1.10 26.23 20.63
C ASP A 187 -0.02 25.75 19.71
N SER A 188 -1.27 26.13 20.01
CA SER A 188 -2.44 25.86 19.17
C SER A 188 -2.61 24.37 18.84
N LEU A 189 -2.99 23.56 19.85
CA LEU A 189 -2.90 22.10 19.81
C LEU A 189 -4.22 21.37 19.49
N ILE A 190 -5.28 22.07 19.11
CA ILE A 190 -6.63 21.50 18.96
C ILE A 190 -7.21 21.71 17.56
N ALA A 191 -7.18 22.94 17.05
CA ALA A 191 -8.08 23.31 15.94
C ALA A 191 -7.74 22.65 14.61
N GLY A 192 -6.44 22.53 14.29
CA GLY A 192 -5.96 22.12 12.96
C GLY A 192 -6.39 20.72 12.50
N ASP A 193 -6.45 20.54 11.18
CA ASP A 193 -6.84 19.28 10.56
C ASP A 193 -5.77 18.18 10.71
N LYS A 194 -4.51 18.54 10.96
CA LYS A 194 -3.40 17.61 11.22
C LYS A 194 -2.55 18.07 12.41
N MET A 195 -1.83 17.13 13.03
CA MET A 195 -0.92 17.37 14.16
C MET A 195 0.53 17.37 13.68
N TYR A 196 1.33 18.34 14.13
CA TYR A 196 2.70 18.53 13.66
C TYR A 196 3.71 18.75 14.78
N VAL A 197 4.96 18.35 14.49
CA VAL A 197 6.16 18.68 15.25
C VAL A 197 7.29 19.18 14.33
N TYR A 198 8.07 20.16 14.79
CA TYR A 198 9.21 20.75 14.06
C TYR A 198 10.42 20.91 14.96
N ASP A 199 11.62 20.82 14.41
CA ASP A 199 12.87 21.11 15.14
C ASP A 199 13.77 22.16 14.46
N ALA A 200 13.27 22.75 13.38
CA ALA A 200 13.94 23.76 12.57
C ALA A 200 13.02 24.96 12.27
N MET A 201 13.62 26.12 12.02
CA MET A 201 12.86 27.36 11.77
C MET A 201 13.39 28.09 10.53
N SER A 202 12.48 28.62 9.70
CA SER A 202 12.81 29.47 8.54
C SER A 202 12.62 30.95 8.87
N ASP A 203 13.70 31.75 8.78
CA ASP A 203 13.62 33.19 9.02
C ASP A 203 13.26 33.95 7.72
N THR A 204 11.98 34.29 7.58
CA THR A 204 11.45 35.04 6.44
C THR A 204 11.89 36.51 6.40
N GLU A 205 12.43 37.08 7.49
CA GLU A 205 13.04 38.41 7.50
C GLU A 205 14.52 38.40 7.06
N MET A 206 15.19 37.25 7.10
CA MET A 206 16.58 37.03 6.69
C MET A 206 16.74 36.38 5.30
N ASP A 207 15.80 36.59 4.37
CA ASP A 207 15.79 36.00 3.02
C ASP A 207 15.68 34.43 3.02
N GLY A 208 15.09 33.81 4.06
CA GLY A 208 14.80 32.36 4.10
C GLY A 208 15.98 31.47 4.51
N ASP A 209 16.96 32.01 5.25
CA ASP A 209 18.03 31.19 5.84
C ASP A 209 17.45 30.30 6.96
N LEU A 210 17.76 29.00 6.92
CA LEU A 210 17.40 28.04 7.97
C LEU A 210 18.14 28.36 9.28
N VAL A 211 17.39 28.44 10.37
CA VAL A 211 17.89 28.57 11.73
C VAL A 211 17.67 27.22 12.42
N GLN A 212 18.78 26.47 12.53
CA GLN A 212 18.89 25.10 13.04
C GLN A 212 18.23 24.02 12.20
N ASP A 213 18.86 22.85 12.24
CA ASP A 213 18.42 21.54 11.71
C ASP A 213 18.93 20.57 12.76
N ASN A 214 18.03 20.13 13.65
CA ASN A 214 18.39 19.42 14.86
C ASN A 214 18.27 17.90 14.63
N TRP A 215 18.82 17.14 15.57
CA TRP A 215 18.87 15.67 15.47
C TRP A 215 17.61 14.99 16.03
N ILE A 216 16.64 15.77 16.54
CA ILE A 216 15.61 15.27 17.46
C ILE A 216 14.32 14.93 16.72
N LEU A 217 13.99 15.62 15.63
CA LEU A 217 12.70 15.44 14.95
C LEU A 217 12.44 13.99 14.53
N ASP A 218 13.37 13.37 13.80
CA ASP A 218 13.18 11.99 13.33
C ASP A 218 13.06 11.00 14.50
N ASP A 219 13.70 11.29 15.62
CA ASP A 219 13.61 10.51 16.86
C ASP A 219 12.23 10.60 17.53
N ILE A 220 11.51 11.70 17.33
CA ILE A 220 10.16 11.93 17.88
C ILE A 220 9.09 11.42 16.92
N LEU A 221 9.28 11.58 15.60
CA LEU A 221 8.39 10.97 14.60
C LEU A 221 8.41 9.45 14.74
N LYS A 222 9.60 8.83 14.82
CA LYS A 222 9.74 7.39 15.11
C LYS A 222 9.07 7.00 16.42
N LEU A 223 9.11 7.85 17.44
CA LEU A 223 8.46 7.58 18.71
C LEU A 223 6.94 7.62 18.58
N ALA A 224 6.39 8.55 17.79
CA ALA A 224 4.98 8.61 17.48
C ALA A 224 4.53 7.37 16.70
N ASP A 225 5.29 6.95 15.68
CA ASP A 225 5.00 5.74 14.89
C ASP A 225 4.96 4.48 15.77
N ASN A 226 5.94 4.33 16.68
CA ASN A 226 5.97 3.20 17.62
C ASN A 226 4.79 3.18 18.61
N LEU A 227 4.17 4.34 18.84
CA LEU A 227 3.03 4.50 19.73
C LEU A 227 1.70 4.54 18.97
N ASP A 228 1.73 4.40 17.64
CA ASP A 228 0.56 4.53 16.76
C ASP A 228 -0.17 5.88 16.95
N LEU A 229 0.62 6.95 16.99
CA LEU A 229 0.13 8.32 17.17
C LEU A 229 0.26 9.10 15.86
N ASP A 230 -0.85 9.66 15.36
CA ASP A 230 -0.85 10.55 14.19
C ASP A 230 -0.09 11.86 14.50
N LEU A 231 1.19 11.90 14.14
CA LEU A 231 2.02 13.08 14.29
C LEU A 231 2.91 13.24 13.06
N ASN A 232 2.76 14.38 12.40
CA ASN A 232 3.45 14.68 11.15
C ASN A 232 4.54 15.74 11.35
N THR A 233 5.24 16.06 10.28
CA THR A 233 6.06 17.27 10.20
C THR A 233 5.75 18.02 8.91
N SER A 234 6.22 19.26 8.76
CA SER A 234 6.01 20.00 7.51
C SER A 234 6.57 19.19 6.33
N PRO A 235 5.84 19.07 5.20
CA PRO A 235 6.20 18.12 4.15
C PRO A 235 7.38 18.59 3.28
N GLY A 236 7.75 19.87 3.34
CA GLY A 236 8.87 20.42 2.56
C GLY A 236 8.51 20.89 1.15
N GLU A 237 7.23 20.89 0.79
CA GLU A 237 6.76 21.28 -0.54
C GLU A 237 6.87 22.78 -0.82
N HIS A 238 6.89 23.60 0.23
CA HIS A 238 6.98 25.06 0.11
C HIS A 238 8.44 25.54 0.04
N GLU A 239 8.74 26.45 -0.90
CA GLU A 239 10.14 26.89 -1.20
C GLU A 239 10.89 27.51 -0.02
N HIS A 240 10.17 27.99 0.99
CA HIS A 240 10.72 28.61 2.20
C HIS A 240 10.64 27.72 3.45
N TYR A 241 9.94 26.58 3.38
CA TYR A 241 9.75 25.68 4.51
C TYR A 241 10.10 24.25 4.10
N PRO A 242 11.40 23.88 4.10
CA PRO A 242 11.84 22.48 3.98
C PRO A 242 11.20 21.57 5.03
N ARG A 243 11.28 20.25 4.82
CA ARG A 243 10.76 19.26 5.78
C ARG A 243 11.30 19.55 7.18
N GLY A 244 10.44 19.49 8.19
CA GLY A 244 10.85 19.70 9.59
C GLY A 244 10.87 21.15 10.06
N THR A 245 10.50 22.10 9.19
CA THR A 245 10.60 23.54 9.49
C THR A 245 9.25 24.20 9.76
N THR A 246 9.25 25.16 10.69
CA THR A 246 8.16 26.12 10.91
C THR A 246 8.69 27.57 10.79
N GLY A 247 7.84 28.58 10.96
CA GLY A 247 8.25 29.99 10.97
C GLY A 247 8.46 30.57 12.37
N PRO A 248 8.97 31.81 12.46
CA PRO A 248 9.45 32.42 13.70
C PRO A 248 8.32 33.08 14.50
N TRP A 249 7.15 32.45 14.55
CA TRP A 249 5.92 33.07 15.05
C TRP A 249 5.66 32.82 16.53
N SER A 250 6.25 31.77 17.12
CA SER A 250 5.97 31.36 18.50
C SER A 250 7.22 31.40 19.40
N ASP A 251 7.05 31.11 20.69
CA ASP A 251 8.06 31.28 21.73
C ASP A 251 9.37 30.50 21.50
N HIS A 252 9.33 29.40 20.74
CA HIS A 252 10.51 28.64 20.33
C HIS A 252 11.54 29.50 19.58
N ALA A 253 11.09 30.52 18.83
CA ALA A 253 11.96 31.39 18.03
C ALA A 253 12.99 32.12 18.90
N SER A 254 12.61 32.55 20.11
CA SER A 254 13.52 33.20 21.06
C SER A 254 14.70 32.28 21.47
N PHE A 255 14.46 30.97 21.54
CA PHE A 255 15.48 29.96 21.87
C PHE A 255 16.34 29.60 20.66
N ALA A 256 15.71 29.41 19.49
CA ALA A 256 16.39 29.13 18.24
C ALA A 256 17.44 30.20 17.88
N TYR A 257 17.14 31.48 18.12
CA TYR A 257 18.06 32.59 17.86
C TYR A 257 19.34 32.60 18.75
N GLU A 258 19.35 31.87 19.88
CA GLU A 258 20.52 31.72 20.75
C GLU A 258 21.19 30.34 20.62
N ASP A 259 20.94 29.64 19.51
CA ASP A 259 21.50 28.32 19.20
C ASP A 259 21.05 27.20 20.19
N ILE A 260 19.87 27.32 20.81
CA ILE A 260 19.27 26.26 21.65
C ILE A 260 18.35 25.38 20.80
N PRO A 261 18.51 24.04 20.78
CA PRO A 261 17.59 23.13 20.08
C PRO A 261 16.16 23.26 20.56
N PHE A 262 15.18 23.06 19.69
CA PHE A 262 13.77 23.11 20.08
C PHE A 262 12.94 22.02 19.40
N LEU A 263 11.76 21.77 19.95
CA LEU A 263 10.65 21.06 19.34
C LEU A 263 9.42 21.94 19.44
N ASN A 264 8.75 22.25 18.33
CA ASN A 264 7.51 23.02 18.32
C ASN A 264 6.36 22.10 17.91
N PHE A 265 5.37 21.93 18.80
CA PHE A 265 4.17 21.16 18.53
C PHE A 265 3.01 22.11 18.22
N GLU A 266 2.28 21.83 17.15
CA GLU A 266 1.09 22.59 16.75
C GLU A 266 0.09 21.73 15.96
N ALA A 267 -1.20 22.09 16.00
CA ALA A 267 -2.23 21.55 15.12
C ALA A 267 -2.53 22.56 14.00
N THR A 268 -2.22 22.17 12.76
CA THR A 268 -2.46 23.00 11.57
C THR A 268 -2.71 22.15 10.31
N ASN A 269 -2.62 22.71 9.11
CA ASN A 269 -2.67 21.98 7.85
C ASN A 269 -1.77 22.64 6.80
N TRP A 270 -0.72 21.91 6.35
CA TRP A 270 0.23 22.39 5.33
C TRP A 270 -0.24 22.17 3.89
N GLU A 271 -1.30 21.41 3.67
CA GLU A 271 -1.80 21.04 2.34
C GLU A 271 -2.83 22.04 1.80
N ILE A 272 -3.24 23.00 2.63
CA ILE A 272 -4.27 23.98 2.30
C ILE A 272 -3.75 25.42 2.41
N GLY A 273 -4.51 26.36 1.85
CA GLY A 273 -4.12 27.77 1.85
C GLY A 273 -2.91 28.04 0.96
N ASP A 274 -1.92 28.77 1.48
CA ASP A 274 -0.69 29.11 0.76
C ASP A 274 0.42 28.04 0.97
N GLY A 275 0.12 26.92 1.65
CA GLY A 275 1.11 25.87 1.95
C GLY A 275 2.17 26.30 2.97
N ASP A 276 1.83 27.24 3.86
CA ASP A 276 2.71 27.84 4.87
C ASP A 276 2.34 27.44 6.31
N GLY A 277 1.40 26.51 6.45
CA GLY A 277 0.86 26.09 7.74
C GLY A 277 0.01 27.15 8.43
N TYR A 278 -0.33 28.29 7.79
CA TYR A 278 -1.15 29.34 8.45
C TYR A 278 -2.67 29.09 8.35
N THR A 279 -3.11 28.20 7.46
CA THR A 279 -4.53 27.86 7.34
C THR A 279 -4.77 26.54 8.08
N GLN A 280 -5.33 26.61 9.29
CA GLN A 280 -5.46 25.44 10.18
C GLN A 280 -6.47 24.41 9.69
N THR A 281 -7.60 24.85 9.15
CA THR A 281 -8.74 23.98 8.82
C THR A 281 -9.32 24.26 7.44
N GLU A 282 -9.78 23.23 6.74
CA GLU A 282 -10.56 23.40 5.51
C GLU A 282 -11.90 24.11 5.76
N LYS A 283 -12.53 23.79 6.90
CA LYS A 283 -13.88 24.24 7.24
C LYS A 283 -13.95 25.73 7.58
N HIS A 284 -13.01 26.21 8.41
CA HIS A 284 -13.02 27.58 8.94
C HIS A 284 -11.82 28.42 8.48
N GLY A 285 -10.83 27.81 7.81
CA GLY A 285 -9.54 28.45 7.58
C GLY A 285 -8.74 28.52 8.88
N ALA A 286 -8.14 29.69 9.15
CA ALA A 286 -7.47 29.97 10.43
C ALA A 286 -8.51 30.21 11.54
N ILE A 287 -8.39 29.49 12.65
CA ILE A 287 -9.23 29.64 13.83
C ILE A 287 -8.56 30.54 14.88
N TRP A 288 -7.23 30.42 15.06
CA TRP A 288 -6.47 31.33 15.91
C TRP A 288 -6.75 32.80 15.59
N HIS A 289 -6.64 33.65 16.61
CA HIS A 289 -6.97 35.07 16.54
C HIS A 289 -8.40 35.44 16.09
N THR A 290 -9.33 34.49 15.94
CA THR A 290 -10.72 34.76 15.53
C THR A 290 -11.71 34.67 16.69
N ASP A 291 -12.97 35.00 16.44
CA ASP A 291 -14.04 34.77 17.41
C ASP A 291 -14.39 33.27 17.54
N GLU A 292 -13.86 32.40 16.66
CA GLU A 292 -14.18 30.96 16.61
C GLU A 292 -13.28 30.14 17.55
N ASP A 293 -12.14 30.69 17.98
CA ASP A 293 -11.27 30.09 18.98
C ASP A 293 -11.91 30.14 20.39
N ARG A 294 -12.77 29.16 20.63
CA ARG A 294 -13.47 28.89 21.88
C ARG A 294 -13.87 27.42 21.92
N LEU A 295 -13.88 26.83 23.11
CA LEU A 295 -14.11 25.39 23.26
C LEU A 295 -15.49 24.96 22.76
N GLU A 296 -16.53 25.80 22.98
CA GLU A 296 -17.90 25.55 22.46
C GLU A 296 -17.93 25.36 20.93
N VAL A 297 -17.16 26.14 20.18
CA VAL A 297 -17.11 26.06 18.71
C VAL A 297 -16.29 24.86 18.28
N LEU A 298 -15.12 24.64 18.90
CA LEU A 298 -14.29 23.48 18.59
C LEU A 298 -15.04 22.16 18.81
N GLU A 299 -15.81 22.04 19.90
CA GLU A 299 -16.64 20.85 20.17
C GLU A 299 -17.87 20.73 19.26
N GLU A 300 -18.51 21.84 18.89
CA GLU A 300 -19.69 21.82 18.01
C GLU A 300 -19.32 21.53 16.56
N ASP A 301 -18.24 22.15 16.07
CA ASP A 301 -17.84 22.11 14.67
C ASP A 301 -16.84 21.00 14.35
N PHE A 302 -16.14 20.45 15.35
CA PHE A 302 -15.20 19.33 15.22
C PHE A 302 -15.38 18.32 16.37
N PRO A 303 -16.49 17.56 16.39
CA PRO A 303 -16.78 16.61 17.47
C PRO A 303 -15.67 15.54 17.58
N GLY A 304 -15.24 15.24 18.81
CA GLY A 304 -14.16 14.27 19.09
C GLY A 304 -12.75 14.83 18.98
N ARG A 305 -12.51 15.84 18.12
CA ARG A 305 -11.18 16.40 17.87
C ARG A 305 -10.47 16.89 19.14
N VAL A 306 -11.19 17.57 20.04
CA VAL A 306 -10.58 18.07 21.29
C VAL A 306 -10.01 16.92 22.13
N GLU A 307 -10.72 15.79 22.23
CA GLU A 307 -10.29 14.64 23.03
C GLU A 307 -9.09 13.96 22.39
N GLU A 308 -9.21 13.61 21.11
CA GLU A 308 -8.17 12.99 20.28
C GLU A 308 -6.85 13.79 20.35
N ARG A 309 -6.90 15.09 20.06
CA ARG A 309 -5.69 15.93 20.01
C ARG A 309 -5.00 16.03 21.37
N LEU A 310 -5.77 16.15 22.46
CA LEU A 310 -5.20 16.24 23.81
C LEU A 310 -4.62 14.91 24.27
N GLU A 311 -5.21 13.78 23.88
CA GLU A 311 -4.66 12.44 24.13
C GLU A 311 -3.34 12.26 23.39
N THR A 312 -3.32 12.47 22.06
CA THR A 312 -2.14 12.29 21.22
C THR A 312 -0.99 13.22 21.63
N PHE A 313 -1.23 14.53 21.72
CA PHE A 313 -0.19 15.47 22.14
C PHE A 313 0.23 15.22 23.59
N GLY A 314 -0.71 14.87 24.48
CA GLY A 314 -0.41 14.56 25.88
C GLY A 314 0.55 13.39 26.02
N GLU A 315 0.33 12.32 25.26
CA GLU A 315 1.19 11.14 25.25
C GLU A 315 2.55 11.45 24.62
N ILE A 316 2.58 11.95 23.39
CA ILE A 316 3.86 12.13 22.68
C ILE A 316 4.77 13.16 23.35
N VAL A 317 4.20 14.24 23.92
CA VAL A 317 4.97 15.24 24.66
C VAL A 317 5.52 14.65 25.97
N PHE A 318 4.73 13.83 26.67
CA PHE A 318 5.21 13.12 27.86
C PHE A 318 6.37 12.18 27.52
N GLN A 319 6.25 11.38 26.46
CA GLN A 319 7.27 10.43 26.04
C GLN A 319 8.54 11.13 25.53
N THR A 320 8.37 12.20 24.75
CA THR A 320 9.45 13.10 24.32
C THR A 320 10.22 13.65 25.52
N LEU A 321 9.51 14.19 26.52
CA LEU A 321 10.14 14.73 27.72
C LEU A 321 10.87 13.63 28.51
N ASN A 322 10.31 12.42 28.59
CA ASN A 322 10.93 11.28 29.25
C ASN A 322 12.21 10.85 28.54
N LYS A 323 12.23 10.83 27.21
CA LYS A 323 13.40 10.54 26.37
C LYS A 323 14.49 11.61 26.55
N LEU A 324 14.15 12.89 26.40
CA LEU A 324 15.10 13.99 26.51
C LEU A 324 15.68 14.18 27.92
N THR A 325 15.05 13.57 28.92
CA THR A 325 15.53 13.58 30.31
C THR A 325 16.12 12.24 30.78
N ALA A 326 16.18 11.25 29.89
CA ALA A 326 16.84 9.98 30.13
C ALA A 326 18.36 10.08 29.84
N PRO A 327 19.16 9.13 30.39
CA PRO A 327 20.54 8.97 30.00
C PRO A 327 20.70 8.53 28.55
N GLU A 328 21.71 9.07 27.87
CA GLU A 328 22.18 8.58 26.57
C GLU A 328 22.52 7.08 26.68
N PRO A 329 22.21 6.27 25.64
CA PRO A 329 22.51 4.84 25.68
C PRO A 329 24.02 4.59 25.76
N GLU A 330 24.43 3.69 26.65
CA GLU A 330 25.82 3.26 26.79
C GLU A 330 26.30 2.46 25.58
N ASP A 331 25.41 1.67 24.97
CA ASP A 331 25.65 0.84 23.79
C ASP A 331 24.31 0.39 23.15
N THR A 332 24.37 -0.10 21.92
CA THR A 332 23.23 -0.71 21.20
C THR A 332 23.43 -2.22 21.10
N LEU A 333 22.40 -2.99 21.46
CA LEU A 333 22.37 -4.44 21.47
C LEU A 333 21.53 -4.93 20.29
N GLU A 334 22.10 -5.72 19.38
CA GLU A 334 21.39 -6.18 18.17
C GLU A 334 20.94 -7.63 18.30
N ALA A 335 19.63 -7.85 18.31
CA ALA A 335 19.02 -9.17 18.47
C ALA A 335 18.08 -9.52 17.32
N SER A 336 18.31 -10.71 16.75
CA SER A 336 17.41 -11.34 15.79
C SER A 336 16.20 -11.97 16.50
N MET A 337 15.02 -11.87 15.90
CA MET A 337 13.80 -12.52 16.36
C MET A 337 13.80 -14.03 16.10
N THR A 338 14.66 -14.51 15.20
CA THR A 338 14.77 -15.93 14.81
C THR A 338 15.91 -16.67 15.53
N GLU A 339 16.78 -15.95 16.26
CA GLU A 339 17.92 -16.52 16.99
C GLU A 339 18.04 -16.00 18.43
N ALA A 340 18.18 -16.92 19.40
CA ALA A 340 18.42 -16.54 20.79
C ALA A 340 19.87 -16.08 21.03
N ARG A 341 20.06 -14.92 21.68
CA ARG A 341 21.37 -14.30 21.97
C ARG A 341 21.53 -13.94 23.44
N GLU A 342 22.77 -13.87 23.89
CA GLU A 342 23.14 -13.40 25.22
C GLU A 342 24.07 -12.19 25.13
N PHE A 343 23.76 -11.12 25.88
CA PHE A 343 24.52 -9.87 25.92
C PHE A 343 25.12 -9.66 27.31
N GLU A 344 26.42 -9.37 27.39
CA GLU A 344 27.12 -9.02 28.63
C GLU A 344 27.07 -7.51 28.86
N LEU A 345 26.38 -7.07 29.92
CA LEU A 345 26.25 -5.68 30.32
C LEU A 345 27.18 -5.36 31.49
N ASN A 346 27.93 -4.26 31.37
CA ASN A 346 28.87 -3.80 32.39
C ASN A 346 28.76 -2.29 32.54
N PHE A 347 28.23 -1.82 33.66
CA PHE A 347 28.02 -0.40 33.93
C PHE A 347 28.25 -0.07 35.41
N GLU A 348 28.37 1.21 35.71
CA GLU A 348 28.62 1.72 37.07
C GLU A 348 27.63 2.82 37.42
N PHE A 349 27.14 2.82 38.66
CA PHE A 349 26.40 3.94 39.24
C PHE A 349 27.36 4.92 39.96
N GLU A 350 26.93 6.14 40.24
CA GLU A 350 27.70 7.14 40.99
C GLU A 350 27.88 6.75 42.47
N GLU A 351 26.86 6.12 43.06
CA GLU A 351 26.86 5.66 44.45
C GLU A 351 26.81 4.12 44.58
N GLU A 352 26.99 3.61 45.81
CA GLU A 352 26.89 2.18 46.12
C GLU A 352 25.43 1.73 45.98
N VAL A 353 25.15 0.74 45.13
CA VAL A 353 23.79 0.28 44.83
C VAL A 353 23.46 -1.07 45.46
N ASP A 354 22.19 -1.31 45.79
CA ASP A 354 21.67 -2.61 46.23
C ASP A 354 20.89 -3.29 45.10
N ARG A 355 21.05 -4.60 44.98
CA ARG A 355 20.37 -5.42 43.97
C ARG A 355 18.86 -5.32 44.08
N ASP A 356 18.33 -5.25 45.29
CA ASP A 356 16.88 -5.21 45.49
C ASP A 356 16.27 -3.86 45.07
N ASN A 357 17.09 -2.83 44.86
CA ASN A 357 16.66 -1.50 44.43
C ASN A 357 16.66 -1.30 42.90
N LEU A 358 17.42 -2.11 42.15
CA LEU A 358 17.48 -1.99 40.69
C LEU A 358 16.14 -2.38 40.04
N LYS A 359 15.58 -1.48 39.22
CA LYS A 359 14.49 -1.72 38.26
C LYS A 359 15.11 -1.89 36.87
N TRP A 360 14.61 -2.85 36.10
CA TRP A 360 15.01 -3.07 34.71
C TRP A 360 13.76 -3.04 33.85
N THR A 361 13.70 -2.16 32.86
CA THR A 361 12.58 -2.05 31.92
C THR A 361 13.09 -2.07 30.49
N LEU A 362 12.27 -2.59 29.58
CA LEU A 362 12.43 -2.42 28.14
C LEU A 362 11.24 -1.55 27.71
N GLY A 363 11.52 -0.33 27.24
CA GLY A 363 10.57 0.76 27.22
C GLY A 363 10.02 1.04 28.62
N ALA A 364 8.70 1.19 28.75
CA ALA A 364 8.01 1.40 30.03
C ALA A 364 7.80 0.10 30.84
N THR A 365 7.89 -1.06 30.20
CA THR A 365 7.50 -2.36 30.75
C THR A 365 8.67 -3.06 31.44
N ILE A 366 8.43 -3.73 32.57
CA ILE A 366 9.49 -4.51 33.24
C ILE A 366 9.96 -5.58 32.27
N PHE A 367 11.25 -5.62 31.97
CA PHE A 367 11.72 -6.37 30.80
C PHE A 367 11.35 -7.87 30.85
N ASN A 368 11.34 -8.51 32.03
CA ASN A 368 10.93 -9.92 32.17
C ASN A 368 9.40 -10.18 32.11
N GLU A 369 8.59 -9.14 31.92
CA GLU A 369 7.15 -9.23 31.63
C GLU A 369 6.87 -9.28 30.13
N TRP A 370 7.84 -8.92 29.27
CA TRP A 370 7.76 -9.16 27.83
C TRP A 370 7.76 -10.66 27.54
N LYS A 371 6.63 -11.16 27.05
CA LYS A 371 6.40 -12.58 26.77
C LYS A 371 6.59 -12.90 25.31
N ALA A 372 6.91 -14.15 25.01
CA ALA A 372 6.81 -14.65 23.66
C ALA A 372 5.34 -14.85 23.24
N PHE A 373 5.06 -14.63 21.97
CA PHE A 373 3.79 -14.93 21.30
C PHE A 373 3.56 -16.45 21.24
N ASP A 374 2.34 -16.88 21.49
CA ASP A 374 1.91 -18.26 21.35
C ASP A 374 0.90 -18.36 20.19
N GLU A 375 1.28 -19.07 19.13
CA GLU A 375 0.48 -19.25 17.92
C GLU A 375 -0.85 -19.97 18.17
N GLU A 376 -0.97 -20.79 19.23
CA GLU A 376 -2.23 -21.49 19.55
C GLU A 376 -3.26 -20.58 20.24
N THR A 377 -2.80 -19.55 20.97
CA THR A 377 -3.66 -18.60 21.69
C THR A 377 -3.81 -17.26 20.98
N GLU A 378 -2.89 -16.95 20.06
CA GLU A 378 -2.73 -15.65 19.41
C GLU A 378 -2.50 -14.51 20.42
N GLU A 379 -1.88 -14.82 21.56
CA GLU A 379 -1.56 -13.88 22.64
C GLU A 379 -0.08 -13.94 23.05
N TYR A 380 0.44 -12.85 23.62
CA TYR A 380 1.76 -12.81 24.28
C TYR A 380 1.69 -13.38 25.70
N ASP A 381 1.41 -14.68 25.84
CA ASP A 381 1.29 -15.37 27.13
C ASP A 381 2.36 -16.45 27.38
N GLY A 382 3.35 -16.55 26.49
CA GLY A 382 4.47 -17.47 26.56
C GLY A 382 5.52 -17.19 27.65
N ASP A 383 6.68 -17.86 27.53
CA ASP A 383 7.82 -17.59 28.39
C ASP A 383 8.43 -16.21 28.05
N PRO A 384 9.04 -15.49 29.02
CA PRO A 384 9.70 -14.23 28.72
C PRO A 384 10.82 -14.40 27.69
N PHE A 385 10.77 -13.65 26.58
CA PHE A 385 11.84 -13.70 25.59
C PHE A 385 13.06 -12.92 26.07
N ILE A 386 12.90 -11.83 26.82
CA ILE A 386 14.02 -11.13 27.46
C ILE A 386 14.12 -11.44 28.96
N ARG A 387 15.29 -11.90 29.41
CA ARG A 387 15.51 -12.37 30.80
C ARG A 387 16.97 -12.32 31.21
N PHE A 388 17.25 -12.39 32.51
CA PHE A 388 18.63 -12.63 32.97
C PHE A 388 19.09 -14.06 32.65
N ALA A 389 20.19 -14.20 31.91
CA ALA A 389 20.96 -15.44 31.80
C ALA A 389 21.86 -15.63 33.04
N GLU A 390 22.59 -14.58 33.41
CA GLU A 390 23.42 -14.51 34.62
C GLU A 390 23.29 -13.16 35.33
N GLY A 391 23.47 -13.12 36.66
CA GLY A 391 23.42 -11.88 37.43
C GLY A 391 22.01 -11.39 37.82
N PRO A 392 21.82 -10.09 38.08
CA PRO A 392 22.87 -9.06 38.18
C PRO A 392 23.79 -9.33 39.39
N TYR A 393 25.08 -9.07 39.21
CA TYR A 393 26.11 -9.11 40.25
C TYR A 393 26.58 -7.68 40.53
N ILE A 394 26.68 -7.33 41.81
CA ILE A 394 27.04 -5.98 42.23
C ILE A 394 28.32 -6.02 43.06
N HIS A 395 29.27 -5.15 42.74
CA HIS A 395 30.45 -4.90 43.54
C HIS A 395 30.64 -3.39 43.79
N ASP A 396 30.24 -2.95 44.97
CA ASP A 396 30.20 -1.53 45.35
C ASP A 396 29.22 -0.75 44.42
N ASN A 397 29.72 -0.01 43.44
CA ASN A 397 28.91 0.71 42.44
C ASN A 397 28.94 0.06 41.04
N GLU A 398 29.76 -0.97 40.83
CA GLU A 398 29.86 -1.70 39.57
C GLU A 398 28.77 -2.78 39.48
N VAL A 399 28.04 -2.83 38.37
CA VAL A 399 27.02 -3.84 38.08
C VAL A 399 27.41 -4.62 36.82
N THR A 400 27.36 -5.95 36.91
CA THR A 400 27.50 -6.84 35.75
C THR A 400 26.32 -7.78 35.64
N ALA A 401 25.79 -7.93 34.43
CA ALA A 401 24.68 -8.84 34.13
C ALA A 401 24.87 -9.46 32.75
N THR A 402 24.31 -10.65 32.55
CA THR A 402 24.12 -11.21 31.21
C THR A 402 22.63 -11.34 30.99
N ILE A 403 22.11 -10.66 29.97
CA ILE A 403 20.73 -10.81 29.54
C ILE A 403 20.67 -11.79 28.37
N ALA A 404 19.64 -12.61 28.32
CA ALA A 404 19.27 -13.40 27.15
C ALA A 404 18.08 -12.74 26.48
N VAL A 405 18.16 -12.59 25.16
CA VAL A 405 17.03 -12.27 24.28
C VAL A 405 16.77 -13.55 23.48
N ASP A 406 15.66 -14.20 23.78
CA ASP A 406 15.16 -15.42 23.14
C ASP A 406 14.22 -15.03 21.98
N LYS A 407 13.68 -16.02 21.27
CA LYS A 407 12.81 -15.80 20.10
C LYS A 407 11.43 -15.27 20.54
N PRO A 408 11.02 -14.05 20.18
CA PRO A 408 9.74 -13.48 20.62
C PRO A 408 8.52 -14.22 20.06
N TYR A 409 8.63 -14.93 18.93
CA TYR A 409 7.52 -15.74 18.39
C TYR A 409 7.72 -17.25 18.58
N GLY A 410 8.72 -17.65 19.39
CA GLY A 410 8.98 -19.07 19.69
C GLY A 410 9.48 -19.93 18.52
N THR A 411 9.73 -19.33 17.34
CA THR A 411 10.10 -20.01 16.08
C THR A 411 11.35 -19.38 15.45
N ASP A 412 12.15 -20.18 14.72
CA ASP A 412 13.22 -19.67 13.83
C ASP A 412 12.73 -19.28 12.44
N ASP A 413 11.43 -19.36 12.19
CA ASP A 413 10.83 -19.08 10.88
C ASP A 413 9.59 -18.22 11.08
N LEU A 414 9.67 -16.95 10.68
CA LEU A 414 8.57 -15.99 10.82
C LEU A 414 7.64 -15.98 9.59
N ALA A 415 7.81 -16.91 8.64
CA ALA A 415 6.97 -17.01 7.46
C ALA A 415 5.47 -17.25 7.76
N PRO A 416 5.02 -17.95 8.82
CA PRO A 416 3.60 -18.12 9.07
C PRO A 416 2.84 -16.79 9.10
N ARG A 417 1.72 -16.69 8.34
CA ARG A 417 0.95 -15.45 8.19
C ARG A 417 0.51 -14.84 9.52
N VAL A 418 0.19 -15.68 10.51
CA VAL A 418 -0.20 -15.26 11.87
C VAL A 418 0.91 -14.55 12.65
N ILE A 419 2.17 -14.73 12.25
CA ILE A 419 3.35 -14.07 12.84
C ILE A 419 3.83 -12.92 11.96
N ARG A 420 3.87 -13.12 10.63
CA ARG A 420 4.51 -12.20 9.67
C ARG A 420 4.07 -10.75 9.81
N HIS A 421 2.76 -10.49 9.89
CA HIS A 421 2.21 -9.14 10.06
C HIS A 421 2.55 -8.53 11.44
N ARG A 422 2.73 -9.36 12.47
CA ARG A 422 3.04 -8.92 13.83
C ARG A 422 4.49 -8.54 14.05
N ILE A 423 5.38 -8.79 13.08
CA ILE A 423 6.79 -8.41 13.16
C ILE A 423 6.94 -6.92 13.48
N GLN A 424 6.04 -6.10 12.93
CA GLN A 424 5.96 -4.66 13.15
C GLN A 424 5.83 -4.29 14.64
N GLU A 425 5.14 -5.10 15.44
CA GLU A 425 4.87 -4.84 16.87
C GLU A 425 6.15 -4.83 17.73
N LEU A 426 7.24 -5.47 17.26
CA LEU A 426 8.48 -5.63 18.02
C LEU A 426 9.72 -5.12 17.29
N LYS A 427 9.67 -4.91 15.96
CA LYS A 427 10.86 -4.49 15.20
C LYS A 427 11.30 -3.10 15.64
N GLY A 428 12.58 -2.78 15.47
CA GLY A 428 13.11 -1.46 15.78
C GLY A 428 13.80 -1.36 17.14
N TYR A 429 13.87 -0.14 17.67
CA TYR A 429 14.74 0.23 18.78
C TYR A 429 13.95 0.36 20.09
N HIS A 430 14.46 -0.25 21.16
CA HIS A 430 13.81 -0.28 22.46
C HIS A 430 14.78 0.09 23.58
N ASP A 431 14.41 1.06 24.43
CA ASP A 431 15.24 1.47 25.57
C ASP A 431 15.27 0.41 26.68
N LEU A 432 16.42 -0.21 26.91
CA LEU A 432 16.69 -1.06 28.07
C LEU A 432 17.22 -0.20 29.23
N MET A 433 16.29 0.24 30.07
CA MET A 433 16.56 1.15 31.18
C MET A 433 16.83 0.41 32.50
N ILE A 434 17.89 0.80 33.19
CA ILE A 434 18.23 0.33 34.54
C ILE A 434 18.16 1.50 35.52
N THR A 435 17.26 1.42 36.51
CA THR A 435 17.05 2.50 37.50
C THR A 435 17.37 2.03 38.91
N ASP A 436 18.18 2.76 39.66
CA ASP A 436 18.28 2.60 41.12
C ASP A 436 17.15 3.39 41.81
N LYS A 437 16.18 2.69 42.39
CA LYS A 437 15.01 3.30 43.05
C LYS A 437 15.36 4.12 44.29
N GLU A 438 16.56 3.98 44.85
CA GLU A 438 16.95 4.73 46.04
C GLU A 438 17.59 6.08 45.71
N SER A 439 18.47 6.13 44.71
CA SER A 439 19.12 7.35 44.26
C SER A 439 18.35 8.10 43.16
N GLY A 440 17.52 7.40 42.39
CA GLY A 440 16.90 7.92 41.16
C GLY A 440 17.83 7.86 39.94
N GLU A 441 19.06 7.39 40.11
CA GLU A 441 20.03 7.29 39.02
C GLU A 441 19.63 6.22 37.99
N ARG A 442 19.88 6.51 36.70
CA ARG A 442 19.49 5.69 35.56
C ARG A 442 20.70 5.39 34.69
N VAL A 443 20.70 4.22 34.06
CA VAL A 443 21.64 3.81 33.00
C VAL A 443 20.82 3.24 31.85
N ASN A 444 21.12 3.63 30.61
CA ASN A 444 20.41 3.18 29.43
C ASN A 444 21.30 2.31 28.52
N TYR A 445 20.69 1.32 27.88
CA TYR A 445 21.20 0.59 26.72
C TYR A 445 20.07 0.56 25.69
N GLU A 446 20.40 0.49 24.41
CA GLU A 446 19.39 0.36 23.37
C GLU A 446 19.32 -1.09 22.87
N LEU A 447 18.13 -1.62 22.60
CA LEU A 447 17.93 -2.95 22.01
C LEU A 447 17.29 -2.81 20.63
N LYS A 448 18.07 -3.16 19.60
CA LYS A 448 17.73 -3.22 18.16
C LYS A 448 17.13 -4.63 17.92
N LEU A 449 15.83 -4.76 17.56
CA LEU A 449 15.16 -6.02 17.19
C LEU A 449 14.84 -6.10 15.69
N TYR A 450 15.27 -7.19 15.02
CA TYR A 450 15.03 -7.46 13.57
C TYR A 450 14.55 -8.88 13.32
N PRO A 451 13.84 -9.16 12.22
CA PRO A 451 13.49 -10.52 11.81
C PRO A 451 14.69 -11.48 11.78
N TYR A 452 15.79 -11.05 11.15
CA TYR A 452 17.08 -11.75 11.05
C TYR A 452 18.20 -10.72 10.81
N ASP A 453 19.45 -11.17 10.78
CA ASP A 453 20.62 -10.27 10.83
C ASP A 453 20.81 -9.40 9.60
N SER A 454 20.58 -9.96 8.41
CA SER A 454 20.71 -9.24 7.14
C SER A 454 19.47 -8.43 6.75
N TYR A 455 18.48 -8.29 7.65
CA TYR A 455 17.23 -7.59 7.34
C TYR A 455 17.43 -6.07 7.31
N HIS A 456 16.95 -5.42 6.24
CA HIS A 456 16.84 -3.95 6.14
C HIS A 456 15.39 -3.50 6.21
N THR A 457 15.07 -2.42 6.93
CA THR A 457 13.78 -1.72 6.72
C THR A 457 13.75 -1.05 5.34
N TRP A 458 12.57 -0.60 4.90
CA TRP A 458 12.46 0.17 3.66
C TRP A 458 13.41 1.40 3.67
N ASP A 459 13.37 2.18 4.75
CA ASP A 459 14.26 3.35 4.95
C ASP A 459 15.75 3.00 5.01
N GLU A 460 16.11 1.74 5.31
CA GLU A 460 17.51 1.29 5.34
C GLU A 460 18.00 0.81 3.97
N ILE A 461 17.10 0.41 3.05
CA ILE A 461 17.47 -0.14 1.73
C ILE A 461 18.19 0.88 0.86
N THR A 462 17.62 2.08 0.68
CA THR A 462 18.23 3.12 -0.17
C THR A 462 19.60 3.58 0.37
N PRO A 463 19.75 3.91 1.66
CA PRO A 463 21.06 4.21 2.24
C PRO A 463 22.09 3.07 2.10
N ALA A 464 21.65 1.81 2.25
CA ALA A 464 22.54 0.66 2.06
C ALA A 464 23.05 0.55 0.62
N ILE A 465 22.17 0.78 -0.37
CA ILE A 465 22.55 0.83 -1.79
C ILE A 465 23.55 1.97 -2.02
N GLU A 466 23.27 3.18 -1.54
CA GLU A 466 24.17 4.33 -1.71
C GLU A 466 25.56 4.08 -1.11
N GLU A 467 25.64 3.48 0.10
CA GLU A 467 26.91 3.09 0.72
C GLU A 467 27.67 2.08 -0.16
N ILE A 468 26.96 1.09 -0.72
CA ILE A 468 27.54 0.12 -1.62
C ILE A 468 28.15 0.80 -2.87
N LEU A 469 27.42 1.74 -3.46
CA LEU A 469 27.83 2.47 -4.67
C LEU A 469 29.03 3.40 -4.40
N ASP A 470 29.12 3.99 -3.21
CA ASP A 470 30.23 4.86 -2.78
C ASP A 470 31.54 4.09 -2.60
N GLU A 471 31.46 2.80 -2.24
CA GLU A 471 32.61 1.91 -2.08
C GLU A 471 32.90 1.03 -3.31
N ALA A 472 32.12 1.19 -4.39
CA ALA A 472 32.29 0.45 -5.63
C ALA A 472 33.71 0.63 -6.24
N LYS A 473 34.23 -0.44 -6.86
CA LYS A 473 35.53 -0.39 -7.53
C LYS A 473 35.50 0.47 -8.79
N ASP A 474 36.60 1.18 -9.04
CA ASP A 474 36.80 2.07 -10.21
C ASP A 474 36.65 1.38 -11.58
N ASP A 475 36.72 0.05 -11.64
CA ASP A 475 36.61 -0.78 -12.86
C ASP A 475 35.26 -1.52 -12.96
N ARG A 476 34.26 -1.06 -12.21
CA ARG A 476 32.86 -1.48 -12.33
C ARG A 476 32.06 -0.34 -12.94
N TYR A 477 31.09 -0.68 -13.79
CA TYR A 477 30.05 0.25 -14.20
C TYR A 477 28.77 -0.07 -13.45
N TYR A 478 28.13 0.99 -12.95
CA TYR A 478 26.78 0.92 -12.46
C TYR A 478 26.00 2.16 -12.90
N ASP A 479 24.69 1.99 -13.03
CA ASP A 479 23.71 3.06 -13.10
C ASP A 479 22.66 2.84 -12.01
N TYR A 480 22.25 3.90 -11.34
CA TYR A 480 21.27 3.86 -10.25
C TYR A 480 20.21 4.93 -10.49
N GLU A 481 18.98 4.51 -10.69
CA GLU A 481 17.85 5.36 -11.01
C GLU A 481 16.60 4.98 -10.20
N MET A 482 15.74 5.98 -9.96
CA MET A 482 14.37 5.75 -9.50
C MET A 482 13.48 5.74 -10.74
N VAL A 483 12.91 4.57 -11.05
CA VAL A 483 12.21 4.34 -12.33
C VAL A 483 10.74 4.77 -12.29
N GLY A 484 10.22 5.05 -11.11
CA GLY A 484 8.85 5.46 -10.88
C GLY A 484 8.54 5.48 -9.38
N GLU A 485 7.28 5.71 -9.06
CA GLU A 485 6.76 5.75 -7.69
C GLU A 485 5.64 4.71 -7.54
N SER A 486 5.52 4.14 -6.35
CA SER A 486 4.36 3.32 -5.96
C SER A 486 3.09 4.15 -5.82
N VAL A 487 1.96 3.50 -5.51
CA VAL A 487 0.70 4.20 -5.24
C VAL A 487 0.83 5.20 -4.08
N GLN A 488 1.62 4.90 -3.03
CA GLN A 488 1.85 5.84 -1.92
C GLN A 488 2.98 6.84 -2.17
N GLY A 489 3.58 6.85 -3.36
CA GLY A 489 4.64 7.81 -3.71
C GLY A 489 6.05 7.37 -3.30
N HIS A 490 6.28 6.11 -2.95
CA HIS A 490 7.63 5.61 -2.66
C HIS A 490 8.41 5.34 -3.94
N ASP A 491 9.62 5.87 -4.01
CA ASP A 491 10.55 5.65 -5.13
C ASP A 491 10.84 4.15 -5.33
N ILE A 492 10.84 3.72 -6.59
CA ILE A 492 11.16 2.35 -6.99
C ILE A 492 12.60 2.30 -7.55
N PRO A 493 13.58 1.72 -6.81
CA PRO A 493 14.98 1.73 -7.22
C PRO A 493 15.32 0.66 -8.26
N LEU A 494 16.08 1.04 -9.30
CA LEU A 494 16.68 0.15 -10.28
C LEU A 494 18.19 0.35 -10.35
N ILE A 495 18.94 -0.75 -10.31
CA ILE A 495 20.40 -0.72 -10.43
C ILE A 495 20.84 -1.59 -11.61
N VAL A 496 21.60 -1.01 -12.53
CA VAL A 496 22.17 -1.70 -13.69
C VAL A 496 23.67 -1.83 -13.48
N VAL A 497 24.21 -3.06 -13.52
CA VAL A 497 25.65 -3.34 -13.30
C VAL A 497 26.25 -4.01 -14.55
N SER A 498 27.42 -3.53 -14.99
CA SER A 498 28.17 -4.13 -16.10
C SER A 498 29.67 -3.80 -16.02
N ASP A 499 30.45 -4.19 -17.02
CA ASP A 499 31.89 -3.88 -17.10
C ASP A 499 32.14 -2.42 -17.53
N SER A 500 31.25 -1.84 -18.34
CA SER A 500 31.38 -0.46 -18.84
C SER A 500 30.07 0.11 -19.39
N GLN A 501 29.92 1.44 -19.38
CA GLN A 501 28.86 2.15 -20.12
C GLN A 501 28.85 1.76 -21.60
N ASP A 502 30.03 1.68 -22.25
CA ASP A 502 30.14 1.35 -23.67
C ASP A 502 29.52 -0.03 -24.00
N SER A 503 29.48 -0.96 -23.03
CA SER A 503 28.81 -2.26 -23.17
C SER A 503 27.29 -2.15 -23.10
N VAL A 504 26.77 -1.33 -22.19
CA VAL A 504 25.32 -1.06 -22.06
C VAL A 504 24.84 -0.30 -23.30
N ASP A 505 25.51 0.78 -23.69
CA ASP A 505 25.21 1.55 -24.91
C ASP A 505 25.21 0.64 -26.15
N LYS A 506 26.13 -0.32 -26.23
CA LYS A 506 26.17 -1.27 -27.36
C LYS A 506 24.96 -2.21 -27.36
N TYR A 507 24.52 -2.66 -26.19
CA TYR A 507 23.30 -3.45 -26.11
C TYR A 507 22.10 -2.64 -26.60
N GLU A 508 21.90 -1.44 -26.05
CA GLU A 508 20.76 -0.58 -26.35
C GLU A 508 20.76 -0.03 -27.78
N GLU A 509 21.90 0.41 -28.30
CA GLU A 509 21.96 1.09 -29.61
C GLU A 509 22.22 0.15 -30.80
N GLU A 510 22.81 -1.04 -30.59
CA GLU A 510 23.17 -1.97 -31.67
C GLU A 510 22.46 -3.32 -31.59
N ILE A 511 22.37 -3.92 -30.40
CA ILE A 511 21.87 -5.30 -30.24
C ILE A 511 20.35 -5.31 -30.17
N LEU A 512 19.76 -4.57 -29.22
CA LEU A 512 18.33 -4.54 -28.96
C LEU A 512 17.50 -4.19 -30.22
N PRO A 513 17.83 -3.17 -31.04
CA PRO A 513 17.08 -2.90 -32.26
C PRO A 513 17.16 -4.04 -33.28
N LEU A 514 18.30 -4.74 -33.36
CA LEU A 514 18.42 -5.91 -34.22
C LEU A 514 17.69 -7.13 -33.66
N MET A 515 17.58 -7.26 -32.33
CA MET A 515 16.78 -8.32 -31.69
C MET A 515 15.30 -8.19 -32.06
N GLU A 516 14.79 -6.98 -32.16
CA GLU A 516 13.39 -6.71 -32.51
C GLU A 516 13.13 -6.77 -34.02
N GLU A 517 13.98 -6.12 -34.83
CA GLU A 517 13.74 -5.96 -36.27
C GLU A 517 14.15 -7.19 -37.11
N ASP A 518 15.29 -7.81 -36.78
CA ASP A 518 15.89 -8.89 -37.60
C ASP A 518 16.84 -9.77 -36.75
N PRO A 519 16.30 -10.51 -35.76
CA PRO A 519 17.11 -11.32 -34.85
C PRO A 519 17.90 -12.42 -35.58
N GLY A 520 17.41 -12.93 -36.71
CA GLY A 520 18.16 -13.87 -37.55
C GLY A 520 19.45 -13.27 -38.11
N LYS A 521 19.43 -11.99 -38.53
CA LYS A 521 20.65 -11.28 -38.95
C LYS A 521 21.57 -10.95 -37.78
N LEU A 522 21.03 -10.72 -36.58
CA LEU A 522 21.84 -10.58 -35.37
C LEU A 522 22.60 -11.89 -35.09
N GLN A 523 21.92 -13.04 -35.15
CA GLN A 523 22.53 -14.37 -35.04
C GLN A 523 23.66 -14.53 -36.09
N ASP A 524 23.38 -14.27 -37.37
CA ASP A 524 24.39 -14.34 -38.44
C ASP A 524 25.61 -13.46 -38.14
N LYS A 525 25.40 -12.23 -37.65
CA LYS A 525 26.51 -11.31 -37.30
C LYS A 525 27.34 -11.80 -36.13
N ILE A 526 26.72 -12.41 -35.12
CA ILE A 526 27.41 -13.02 -33.98
C ILE A 526 28.22 -14.22 -34.47
N GLU A 527 27.61 -15.13 -35.23
CA GLU A 527 28.27 -16.33 -35.77
C GLU A 527 29.47 -16.00 -36.69
N ASP A 528 29.34 -14.96 -37.53
CA ASP A 528 30.40 -14.53 -38.44
C ASP A 528 31.50 -13.68 -37.75
N GLY A 529 31.31 -13.31 -36.48
CA GLY A 529 32.22 -12.47 -35.71
C GLY A 529 32.20 -10.99 -36.15
N GLU A 530 31.07 -10.50 -36.68
CA GLU A 530 30.86 -9.08 -36.94
C GLU A 530 30.49 -8.32 -35.65
N ILE A 531 29.70 -8.95 -34.79
CA ILE A 531 29.45 -8.53 -33.41
C ILE A 531 30.21 -9.50 -32.50
N GLU A 532 31.41 -9.10 -32.09
CA GLU A 532 32.17 -9.74 -31.01
C GLU A 532 31.95 -8.94 -29.72
N ASP A 533 32.17 -9.53 -28.54
CA ASP A 533 32.24 -8.80 -27.26
C ASP A 533 30.94 -8.04 -26.92
N TYR A 534 29.83 -8.78 -26.78
CA TYR A 534 28.52 -8.25 -26.40
C TYR A 534 28.12 -8.71 -25.00
N ARG A 535 27.19 -8.02 -24.33
CA ARG A 535 26.53 -8.50 -23.10
C ARG A 535 25.03 -8.58 -23.34
N TYR A 536 24.34 -9.41 -22.56
CA TYR A 536 22.88 -9.42 -22.52
C TYR A 536 22.38 -9.29 -21.07
N PRO A 537 21.13 -8.84 -20.87
CA PRO A 537 20.62 -8.58 -19.54
C PRO A 537 20.14 -9.84 -18.82
N ILE A 538 20.42 -9.89 -17.52
CA ILE A 538 19.74 -10.75 -16.55
C ILE A 538 19.03 -9.85 -15.55
N TYR A 539 17.82 -10.22 -15.15
CA TYR A 539 16.96 -9.41 -14.28
C TYR A 539 16.68 -10.17 -12.99
N ILE A 540 16.92 -9.51 -11.85
CA ILE A 540 16.66 -10.04 -10.52
C ILE A 540 15.70 -9.08 -9.83
N THR A 541 14.61 -9.64 -9.27
CA THR A 541 13.59 -8.85 -8.60
C THR A 541 12.97 -9.63 -7.44
N ASN A 542 12.17 -8.95 -6.63
CA ASN A 542 11.19 -9.57 -5.76
C ASN A 542 9.84 -8.85 -5.90
N ILE A 543 8.76 -9.61 -6.10
CA ILE A 543 7.39 -9.06 -6.21
C ILE A 543 6.60 -9.06 -4.90
N HIS A 544 6.97 -9.88 -3.93
CA HIS A 544 6.30 -9.97 -2.62
C HIS A 544 7.23 -9.44 -1.53
N PRO A 545 7.03 -8.18 -1.12
CA PRO A 545 8.03 -7.48 -0.33
C PRO A 545 8.04 -7.91 1.14
N ASP A 546 7.01 -8.63 1.61
CA ASP A 546 6.96 -9.31 2.91
C ASP A 546 7.76 -10.62 2.92
N GLU A 547 8.31 -11.04 1.78
CA GLU A 547 9.14 -12.24 1.60
C GLU A 547 10.61 -11.83 1.58
N THR A 548 10.97 -11.16 2.67
CA THR A 548 12.12 -10.25 2.78
C THR A 548 13.49 -10.82 2.45
N PRO A 549 13.80 -12.12 2.70
CA PRO A 549 15.13 -12.65 2.39
C PRO A 549 15.48 -12.55 0.90
N GLY A 550 14.48 -12.53 0.01
CA GLY A 550 14.68 -12.30 -1.41
C GLY A 550 15.17 -10.89 -1.76
N ILE A 551 14.73 -9.88 -1.01
CA ILE A 551 15.15 -8.48 -1.17
C ILE A 551 16.56 -8.31 -0.59
N ASP A 552 16.76 -8.72 0.66
CA ASP A 552 18.04 -8.50 1.36
C ASP A 552 19.20 -9.26 0.69
N ALA A 553 18.91 -10.44 0.11
CA ALA A 553 19.90 -11.17 -0.67
C ALA A 553 20.38 -10.37 -1.90
N GLN A 554 19.50 -9.59 -2.54
CA GLN A 554 19.86 -8.76 -3.68
C GLN A 554 20.82 -7.64 -3.28
N ILE A 555 20.62 -7.02 -2.11
CA ILE A 555 21.49 -5.96 -1.60
C ILE A 555 22.93 -6.49 -1.38
N GLU A 556 23.08 -7.63 -0.73
CA GLU A 556 24.41 -8.25 -0.54
C GLU A 556 25.02 -8.78 -1.85
N ILE A 557 24.20 -9.22 -2.82
CA ILE A 557 24.69 -9.58 -4.15
C ILE A 557 25.21 -8.35 -4.89
N LEU A 558 24.51 -7.22 -4.80
CA LEU A 558 24.95 -5.96 -5.39
C LEU A 558 26.28 -5.49 -4.79
N GLU A 559 26.42 -5.55 -3.46
CA GLU A 559 27.69 -5.30 -2.77
C GLU A 559 28.82 -6.16 -3.35
N ALA A 560 28.60 -7.48 -3.44
CA ALA A 560 29.61 -8.40 -3.95
C ALA A 560 29.98 -8.13 -5.43
N LEU A 561 29.00 -7.77 -6.27
CA LEU A 561 29.26 -7.44 -7.68
C LEU A 561 30.14 -6.19 -7.83
N LEU A 562 29.93 -5.19 -6.98
CA LEU A 562 30.61 -3.90 -7.07
C LEU A 562 31.92 -3.81 -6.28
N GLN A 563 32.07 -4.61 -5.23
CA GLN A 563 33.17 -4.48 -4.27
C GLN A 563 34.09 -5.70 -4.23
N ASP A 564 33.63 -6.90 -4.61
CA ASP A 564 34.45 -8.12 -4.56
C ASP A 564 35.17 -8.41 -5.89
N ASP A 565 36.26 -9.18 -5.80
CA ASP A 565 37.00 -9.68 -6.98
C ASP A 565 36.44 -11.05 -7.43
N GLU A 566 35.94 -11.84 -6.48
CA GLU A 566 35.53 -13.22 -6.66
C GLU A 566 34.24 -13.50 -5.88
N LEU A 567 33.25 -14.14 -6.52
CA LEU A 567 32.08 -14.70 -5.83
C LEU A 567 32.34 -16.17 -5.53
N GLU A 568 32.30 -16.56 -4.25
CA GLU A 568 32.40 -17.97 -3.85
C GLU A 568 31.05 -18.50 -3.37
N PHE A 569 30.75 -19.74 -3.75
CA PHE A 569 29.64 -20.53 -3.22
C PHE A 569 29.99 -22.02 -3.26
N ASN A 570 29.36 -22.81 -2.39
CA ASN A 570 29.47 -24.26 -2.47
C ASN A 570 28.38 -24.82 -3.38
N THR A 571 28.65 -25.97 -3.98
CA THR A 571 27.69 -26.73 -4.77
C THR A 571 28.01 -28.22 -4.71
N THR A 572 27.19 -29.02 -5.39
CA THR A 572 27.30 -30.47 -5.40
C THR A 572 26.88 -31.08 -6.73
N ASP A 573 27.28 -32.32 -6.99
CA ASP A 573 26.81 -33.13 -8.14
C ASP A 573 25.59 -33.96 -7.79
N TRP A 574 24.98 -33.68 -6.64
CA TRP A 574 23.78 -34.34 -6.18
C TRP A 574 22.63 -34.25 -7.19
N VAL A 575 21.92 -35.36 -7.34
CA VAL A 575 20.69 -35.48 -8.15
C VAL A 575 19.70 -36.36 -7.40
N ALA A 576 18.39 -36.18 -7.62
CA ALA A 576 17.32 -36.80 -6.84
C ALA A 576 17.41 -38.33 -6.67
N ASP A 577 17.92 -39.05 -7.67
CA ASP A 577 18.07 -40.52 -7.65
C ASP A 577 19.37 -41.00 -6.98
N MET A 578 20.22 -40.08 -6.49
CA MET A 578 21.50 -40.35 -5.84
C MET A 578 21.38 -40.26 -4.31
N ASP A 579 22.06 -41.18 -3.61
CA ASP A 579 22.21 -41.10 -2.16
C ASP A 579 23.03 -39.83 -1.83
N ALA A 580 22.52 -38.97 -0.95
CA ALA A 580 23.17 -37.71 -0.61
C ALA A 580 24.60 -37.92 -0.04
N ASP A 581 24.84 -39.05 0.64
CA ASP A 581 26.17 -39.42 1.14
C ASP A 581 27.17 -39.80 0.01
N GLU A 582 26.69 -40.02 -1.22
CA GLU A 582 27.52 -40.33 -2.40
C GLU A 582 27.87 -39.11 -3.25
N ALA A 583 27.21 -37.97 -3.02
CA ALA A 583 27.49 -36.73 -3.74
C ALA A 583 28.84 -36.11 -3.32
N GLU A 584 29.54 -35.53 -4.28
CA GLU A 584 30.73 -34.72 -4.03
C GLU A 584 30.30 -33.26 -3.87
N GLU A 585 30.75 -32.61 -2.80
CA GLU A 585 30.62 -31.16 -2.60
C GLU A 585 31.93 -30.47 -2.96
N TRP A 586 31.86 -29.30 -3.60
CA TRP A 586 33.01 -28.44 -3.87
C TRP A 586 32.62 -26.96 -3.82
N THR A 587 33.63 -26.10 -3.84
CA THR A 587 33.46 -24.64 -3.90
C THR A 587 33.69 -24.19 -5.34
N GLU A 588 32.74 -23.44 -5.88
CA GLU A 588 32.90 -22.70 -7.13
C GLU A 588 33.32 -21.26 -6.83
N THR A 589 34.10 -20.69 -7.75
CA THR A 589 34.62 -19.33 -7.66
C THR A 589 34.40 -18.65 -9.01
N ILE A 590 33.58 -17.61 -9.01
CA ILE A 590 33.31 -16.78 -10.18
C ILE A 590 34.19 -15.53 -10.09
N ASP A 591 35.07 -15.32 -11.06
CA ASP A 591 35.75 -14.03 -11.23
C ASP A 591 34.72 -12.99 -11.68
N VAL A 592 34.58 -11.90 -10.91
CA VAL A 592 33.55 -10.86 -11.14
C VAL A 592 33.84 -10.05 -12.41
N ASP A 593 35.12 -9.80 -12.73
CA ASP A 593 35.48 -9.12 -13.98
C ASP A 593 35.04 -9.96 -15.18
N ASP A 594 35.37 -11.26 -15.15
CA ASP A 594 34.95 -12.20 -16.19
C ASP A 594 33.41 -12.35 -16.26
N LEU A 595 32.67 -12.12 -15.17
CA LEU A 595 31.20 -12.17 -15.17
C LEU A 595 30.60 -10.94 -15.84
N LEU A 596 31.08 -9.74 -15.47
CA LEU A 596 30.61 -8.47 -16.01
C LEU A 596 31.09 -8.23 -17.44
N GLU A 597 32.22 -8.84 -17.85
CA GLU A 597 32.61 -8.95 -19.25
C GLU A 597 31.64 -9.84 -20.06
N GLU A 598 30.70 -10.54 -19.44
CA GLU A 598 29.76 -11.40 -20.15
C GLU A 598 28.30 -10.92 -20.06
N LEU A 599 27.90 -10.19 -19.00
CA LEU A 599 26.51 -9.89 -18.66
C LEU A 599 26.25 -8.41 -18.34
N ILE A 600 24.99 -7.99 -18.52
CA ILE A 600 24.40 -6.81 -17.88
C ILE A 600 23.50 -7.36 -16.76
N ILE A 601 23.68 -6.92 -15.52
CA ILE A 601 22.93 -7.42 -14.37
C ILE A 601 22.02 -6.30 -13.88
N ILE A 602 20.71 -6.54 -13.91
CA ILE A 602 19.69 -5.62 -13.43
C ILE A 602 19.23 -6.13 -12.07
N VAL A 603 19.38 -5.28 -11.04
CA VAL A 603 18.93 -5.54 -9.68
C VAL A 603 17.78 -4.58 -9.39
N HIS A 604 16.61 -5.13 -9.11
CA HIS A 604 15.38 -4.40 -8.79
C HIS A 604 14.88 -4.90 -7.43
N PRO A 605 15.36 -4.33 -6.31
CA PRO A 605 15.17 -4.90 -4.97
C PRO A 605 13.73 -5.33 -4.69
N THR A 606 12.77 -4.44 -4.94
CA THR A 606 11.34 -4.76 -4.92
C THR A 606 10.57 -3.80 -5.82
N ILE A 607 9.45 -4.27 -6.36
CA ILE A 607 8.50 -3.43 -7.10
C ILE A 607 7.39 -2.86 -6.22
N ASN A 608 7.24 -3.37 -4.99
CA ASN A 608 6.19 -3.00 -4.05
C ASN A 608 6.82 -2.40 -2.78
N PRO A 609 7.36 -1.17 -2.85
CA PRO A 609 7.97 -0.52 -1.70
C PRO A 609 6.96 -0.28 -0.57
N ASP A 610 5.71 0.03 -0.90
CA ASP A 610 4.60 0.19 0.06
C ASP A 610 4.47 -1.06 0.93
N GLY A 611 4.37 -2.24 0.30
CA GLY A 611 4.32 -3.49 1.05
C GLY A 611 5.60 -3.81 1.83
N ARG A 612 6.77 -3.28 1.42
CA ARG A 612 8.02 -3.49 2.17
C ARG A 612 8.03 -2.70 3.48
N GLU A 613 7.55 -1.46 3.46
CA GLU A 613 7.50 -0.61 4.65
C GLU A 613 6.69 -1.28 5.76
N VAL A 614 5.50 -1.78 5.38
CA VAL A 614 4.50 -2.28 6.31
C VAL A 614 4.43 -3.81 6.41
N MET A 615 5.28 -4.53 5.65
CA MET A 615 5.41 -6.00 5.63
C MET A 615 4.15 -6.74 5.14
N THR A 616 3.58 -6.27 4.03
CA THR A 616 2.44 -6.91 3.34
C THR A 616 2.84 -7.50 2.00
N ARG A 617 2.06 -8.48 1.55
CA ARG A 617 2.22 -9.07 0.21
C ARG A 617 1.59 -8.18 -0.85
N GLU A 618 0.39 -7.70 -0.55
CA GLU A 618 -0.42 -6.82 -1.38
C GLU A 618 0.08 -5.37 -1.30
N ASN A 619 -0.22 -4.56 -2.32
CA ASN A 619 -0.04 -3.10 -2.26
C ASN A 619 -1.16 -2.44 -1.44
N ILE A 620 -1.14 -1.11 -1.31
CA ILE A 620 -2.12 -0.35 -0.51
C ILE A 620 -3.57 -0.46 -1.02
N HIS A 621 -3.77 -0.83 -2.30
CA HIS A 621 -5.09 -1.13 -2.87
C HIS A 621 -5.57 -2.56 -2.59
N GLY A 622 -4.77 -3.36 -1.87
CA GLY A 622 -5.06 -4.76 -1.58
C GLY A 622 -4.83 -5.71 -2.76
N PHE A 623 -4.08 -5.30 -3.78
CA PHE A 623 -3.78 -6.17 -4.92
C PHE A 623 -2.52 -7.00 -4.65
N ASP A 624 -2.62 -8.34 -4.76
CA ASP A 624 -1.43 -9.18 -4.92
C ASP A 624 -0.81 -8.85 -6.27
N LEU A 625 0.39 -8.28 -6.26
CA LEU A 625 0.98 -7.84 -7.50
C LEU A 625 1.34 -9.03 -8.43
N ASN A 626 1.71 -10.18 -7.90
CA ASN A 626 2.02 -11.37 -8.71
C ASN A 626 0.78 -12.00 -9.41
N ARG A 627 -0.34 -11.28 -9.44
CA ARG A 627 -1.61 -11.63 -10.03
C ARG A 627 -2.13 -10.60 -11.04
N ASP A 628 -1.40 -9.51 -11.23
CA ASP A 628 -1.77 -8.38 -12.09
C ASP A 628 -0.78 -8.19 -13.27
N ASN A 629 0.19 -9.07 -13.49
CA ASN A 629 1.18 -8.94 -14.58
C ASN A 629 0.54 -8.84 -15.99
N ALA A 630 -0.53 -9.59 -16.24
CA ALA A 630 -1.25 -9.55 -17.50
C ALA A 630 -2.26 -8.40 -17.57
N PHE A 631 -2.83 -7.97 -16.44
CA PHE A 631 -3.87 -6.95 -16.42
C PHE A 631 -3.30 -5.52 -16.35
N GLN A 632 -2.21 -5.35 -15.59
CA GLN A 632 -1.44 -4.12 -15.39
C GLN A 632 -2.34 -2.97 -14.91
N THR A 633 -3.17 -3.26 -13.91
CA THR A 633 -4.10 -2.30 -13.32
C THR A 633 -3.41 -1.37 -12.34
N GLN A 634 -2.38 -1.88 -11.64
CA GLN A 634 -1.62 -1.13 -10.64
C GLN A 634 -0.44 -0.36 -11.26
N GLN A 635 -0.01 0.71 -10.59
CA GLN A 635 1.05 1.60 -11.08
C GLN A 635 2.41 0.90 -11.09
N GLU A 636 2.73 0.19 -10.00
CA GLU A 636 3.96 -0.58 -9.80
C GLU A 636 4.23 -1.57 -10.95
N HIS A 637 3.18 -2.20 -11.47
CA HIS A 637 3.33 -3.10 -12.61
C HIS A 637 3.61 -2.41 -13.92
N LYS A 638 2.98 -1.27 -14.18
CA LYS A 638 3.21 -0.58 -15.45
C LYS A 638 4.70 -0.26 -15.57
N GLU A 639 5.30 0.24 -14.50
CA GLU A 639 6.74 0.52 -14.44
C GLU A 639 7.59 -0.76 -14.64
N GLN A 640 7.30 -1.83 -13.89
CA GLN A 640 8.05 -3.08 -14.04
C GLN A 640 7.92 -3.66 -15.46
N LYS A 641 6.74 -3.57 -16.08
CA LYS A 641 6.51 -4.12 -17.42
C LYS A 641 7.19 -3.29 -18.51
N ASP A 642 7.18 -1.96 -18.40
CA ASP A 642 7.98 -1.09 -19.25
C ASP A 642 9.47 -1.50 -19.20
N LEU A 643 10.00 -1.83 -18.00
CA LEU A 643 11.38 -2.30 -17.85
C LEU A 643 11.66 -3.69 -18.42
N ILE A 644 10.77 -4.68 -18.21
CA ILE A 644 10.93 -6.02 -18.80
C ILE A 644 10.90 -5.94 -20.33
N SER A 645 9.97 -5.15 -20.85
CA SER A 645 9.82 -4.87 -22.28
C SER A 645 11.06 -4.18 -22.85
N TYR A 646 11.62 -3.19 -22.14
CA TYR A 646 12.82 -2.48 -22.56
C TYR A 646 14.06 -3.38 -22.54
N TRP A 647 14.36 -3.99 -21.38
CA TRP A 647 15.59 -4.75 -21.16
C TRP A 647 15.56 -6.16 -21.75
N LYS A 648 14.40 -6.73 -22.08
CA LYS A 648 14.22 -8.07 -22.66
C LYS A 648 15.21 -9.10 -22.09
N PRO A 649 15.21 -9.33 -20.77
CA PRO A 649 16.25 -10.10 -20.13
C PRO A 649 16.24 -11.54 -20.65
N ALA A 650 17.43 -12.10 -20.89
CA ALA A 650 17.55 -13.50 -21.29
C ALA A 650 17.25 -14.46 -20.12
N VAL A 651 17.34 -13.95 -18.89
CA VAL A 651 17.07 -14.67 -17.64
C VAL A 651 16.34 -13.74 -16.68
N PHE A 652 15.23 -14.20 -16.11
CA PHE A 652 14.44 -13.45 -15.14
C PHE A 652 14.30 -14.26 -13.86
N LEU A 653 14.83 -13.74 -12.75
CA LEU A 653 14.79 -14.38 -11.43
C LEU A 653 13.89 -13.56 -10.52
N ASP A 654 12.75 -14.13 -10.12
CA ASP A 654 11.85 -13.53 -9.14
C ASP A 654 12.00 -14.26 -7.81
N LEU A 655 12.62 -13.58 -6.85
CA LEU A 655 13.06 -14.12 -5.56
C LEU A 655 11.95 -13.94 -4.52
N HIS A 656 10.85 -14.66 -4.66
CA HIS A 656 9.71 -14.60 -3.76
C HIS A 656 9.12 -15.99 -3.52
N GLY A 657 8.31 -16.10 -2.48
CA GLY A 657 7.51 -17.25 -2.07
C GLY A 657 8.16 -17.98 -0.91
N PHE A 658 7.35 -18.66 -0.10
CA PHE A 658 7.84 -19.57 0.93
C PHE A 658 7.30 -20.99 0.74
N VAL A 659 8.20 -21.95 0.53
CA VAL A 659 7.85 -23.37 0.40
C VAL A 659 8.64 -24.22 1.37
N ARG A 660 7.91 -24.85 2.29
CA ARG A 660 8.46 -25.78 3.28
C ARG A 660 7.60 -27.03 3.45
N GLY A 661 8.23 -28.15 3.78
CA GLY A 661 7.55 -29.36 4.23
C GLY A 661 7.23 -30.33 3.10
N ALA A 662 5.93 -30.53 2.77
CA ALA A 662 5.50 -31.54 1.79
C ALA A 662 6.07 -31.32 0.37
N PHE A 663 6.55 -30.11 0.11
CA PHE A 663 7.10 -29.63 -1.15
C PHE A 663 8.63 -29.42 -1.12
N GLY A 664 9.32 -29.85 -0.05
CA GLY A 664 10.78 -29.71 0.09
C GLY A 664 11.21 -28.48 0.90
N GLY A 665 12.46 -28.05 0.72
CA GLY A 665 13.07 -26.87 1.35
C GLY A 665 13.38 -25.81 0.30
N GLY A 666 12.31 -25.23 -0.26
CA GLY A 666 12.30 -24.28 -1.38
C GLY A 666 11.76 -24.86 -2.69
N LEU A 667 11.52 -24.01 -3.68
CA LEU A 667 11.05 -24.34 -5.03
C LEU A 667 11.79 -23.49 -6.07
N ILE A 668 12.13 -24.11 -7.19
CA ILE A 668 12.81 -23.46 -8.33
C ILE A 668 12.17 -23.98 -9.61
N GLU A 669 11.54 -23.10 -10.38
CA GLU A 669 10.95 -23.41 -11.69
C GLU A 669 11.96 -24.04 -12.66
N PRO A 670 11.55 -24.88 -13.64
CA PRO A 670 10.30 -24.80 -14.42
C PRO A 670 9.06 -25.55 -13.89
N CYS A 671 7.89 -25.13 -14.38
CA CYS A 671 6.56 -25.67 -14.08
C CYS A 671 6.22 -27.02 -14.76
N THR A 672 5.07 -27.56 -14.39
CA THR A 672 4.37 -28.69 -15.03
C THR A 672 3.24 -28.18 -15.94
N PRO A 673 2.65 -29.00 -16.83
CA PRO A 673 1.45 -28.63 -17.57
C PRO A 673 0.23 -28.34 -16.64
N PRO A 674 -0.78 -27.57 -17.12
CA PRO A 674 -0.86 -26.96 -18.45
C PRO A 674 0.12 -25.80 -18.66
N HIS A 675 0.35 -25.49 -19.94
CA HIS A 675 1.26 -24.42 -20.37
C HIS A 675 0.50 -23.41 -21.24
N ASP A 676 0.84 -22.12 -21.16
CA ASP A 676 0.28 -21.11 -22.07
C ASP A 676 0.65 -21.48 -23.52
N PHE A 677 -0.37 -21.63 -24.38
CA PHE A 677 -0.22 -21.97 -25.78
C PHE A 677 0.64 -20.99 -26.58
N ASN A 678 0.82 -19.76 -26.07
CA ASN A 678 1.60 -18.71 -26.69
C ASN A 678 3.11 -18.82 -26.42
N TYR A 679 3.56 -19.77 -25.59
CA TYR A 679 4.98 -20.03 -25.35
C TYR A 679 5.63 -20.91 -26.43
N GLU A 680 6.93 -20.70 -26.66
CA GLU A 680 7.79 -21.58 -27.45
C GLU A 680 8.55 -22.53 -26.50
N TYR A 681 7.81 -23.45 -25.87
CA TYR A 681 8.30 -24.26 -24.75
C TYR A 681 9.47 -25.20 -25.12
N ASP A 682 9.63 -25.55 -26.41
CA ASP A 682 10.80 -26.30 -26.89
C ASP A 682 12.11 -25.53 -26.71
N LEU A 683 12.06 -24.20 -26.80
CA LEU A 683 13.21 -23.33 -26.57
C LEU A 683 13.47 -23.14 -25.08
N TYR A 684 12.44 -22.82 -24.28
CA TYR A 684 12.59 -22.62 -22.84
C TYR A 684 13.19 -23.86 -22.15
N MET A 685 12.66 -25.04 -22.46
CA MET A 685 13.08 -26.30 -21.84
C MET A 685 14.48 -26.77 -22.19
N ASN A 686 15.14 -26.17 -23.20
CA ASN A 686 16.53 -26.52 -23.54
C ASN A 686 17.49 -26.25 -22.38
N TYR A 687 17.24 -25.20 -21.60
CA TYR A 687 18.15 -24.73 -20.56
C TYR A 687 17.51 -24.58 -19.18
N ALA A 688 16.19 -24.31 -19.09
CA ALA A 688 15.53 -24.06 -17.81
C ALA A 688 15.75 -25.18 -16.78
N LEU A 689 15.71 -26.45 -17.19
CA LEU A 689 15.93 -27.59 -16.30
C LEU A 689 17.36 -27.68 -15.75
N ASP A 690 18.35 -27.52 -16.63
CA ASP A 690 19.76 -27.62 -16.24
C ASP A 690 20.16 -26.42 -15.38
N HIS A 691 19.58 -25.24 -15.67
CA HIS A 691 19.73 -24.02 -14.88
C HIS A 691 19.13 -24.17 -13.47
N ALA A 692 17.87 -24.63 -13.39
CA ALA A 692 17.20 -24.93 -12.13
C ALA A 692 17.95 -25.98 -11.30
N GLN A 693 18.51 -26.99 -11.96
CA GLN A 693 19.32 -28.01 -11.30
C GLN A 693 20.62 -27.45 -10.72
N ALA A 694 21.28 -26.51 -11.41
CA ALA A 694 22.48 -25.84 -10.88
C ALA A 694 22.14 -25.02 -9.63
N MET A 695 21.05 -24.24 -9.68
CA MET A 695 20.53 -23.47 -8.56
C MET A 695 20.17 -24.36 -7.36
N ARG A 696 19.42 -25.45 -7.59
CA ARG A 696 19.08 -26.45 -6.55
C ARG A 696 20.30 -27.04 -5.86
N ASN A 697 21.37 -27.30 -6.61
CA ASN A 697 22.58 -27.90 -6.04
C ASN A 697 23.34 -26.94 -5.14
N ALA A 698 23.37 -25.65 -5.47
CA ALA A 698 23.94 -24.63 -4.59
C ALA A 698 23.09 -24.43 -3.33
N ALA A 699 21.77 -24.31 -3.49
CA ALA A 699 20.78 -24.26 -2.42
C ALA A 699 21.01 -25.37 -1.37
N PHE A 700 21.23 -26.62 -1.80
CA PHE A 700 21.46 -27.76 -0.92
C PHE A 700 22.69 -27.62 0.02
N THR A 701 23.65 -26.77 -0.36
CA THR A 701 24.92 -26.58 0.38
C THR A 701 25.06 -25.22 1.06
N SER A 702 24.02 -24.38 0.97
CA SER A 702 24.00 -23.00 1.46
C SER A 702 23.99 -22.89 2.99
N THR A 703 23.34 -23.82 3.67
CA THR A 703 23.18 -23.82 5.13
C THR A 703 23.40 -25.21 5.75
N ASP A 704 23.72 -25.21 7.04
CA ASP A 704 23.76 -26.41 7.89
C ASP A 704 22.39 -26.76 8.48
N ASN A 705 21.34 -25.98 8.21
CA ASN A 705 19.98 -26.24 8.66
C ASN A 705 19.42 -27.52 8.00
N GLU A 706 19.22 -28.58 8.79
CA GLU A 706 18.72 -29.88 8.32
C GLU A 706 17.29 -29.80 7.74
N ASP A 707 16.53 -28.73 8.03
CA ASP A 707 15.22 -28.53 7.45
C ASP A 707 15.28 -27.99 6.01
N TYR A 708 16.43 -27.44 5.60
CA TYR A 708 16.70 -26.96 4.23
C TYR A 708 17.69 -27.88 3.50
N LYS A 709 18.30 -28.79 4.25
CA LYS A 709 19.32 -29.73 3.78
C LYS A 709 18.86 -31.18 3.94
N GLY A 710 18.68 -31.87 2.83
CA GLY A 710 18.44 -33.31 2.83
C GLY A 710 17.66 -33.78 1.59
N PRO A 711 17.67 -35.08 1.28
CA PRO A 711 16.98 -35.59 0.10
C PRO A 711 15.45 -35.33 0.14
N ASP A 712 14.86 -35.31 1.34
CA ASP A 712 13.43 -35.02 1.55
C ASP A 712 13.14 -33.51 1.70
N ASN A 713 14.17 -32.68 1.90
CA ASN A 713 14.10 -31.24 2.21
C ASN A 713 14.84 -30.38 1.17
N ARG A 714 15.09 -30.91 -0.02
CA ARG A 714 15.73 -30.19 -1.12
C ARG A 714 14.80 -29.15 -1.72
N ALA A 715 15.34 -28.18 -2.45
CA ALA A 715 14.55 -27.36 -3.35
C ALA A 715 13.85 -28.23 -4.41
N SER A 716 12.55 -28.10 -4.56
CA SER A 716 11.79 -28.81 -5.59
C SER A 716 11.98 -28.16 -6.96
N ILE A 717 12.06 -28.98 -8.00
CA ILE A 717 11.93 -28.53 -9.40
C ILE A 717 10.63 -29.13 -9.94
N PRO A 718 9.52 -28.37 -10.02
CA PRO A 718 8.19 -28.90 -10.29
C PRO A 718 8.15 -29.84 -11.49
N ARG A 719 8.75 -29.43 -12.61
CA ARG A 719 8.81 -30.24 -13.84
C ARG A 719 9.36 -31.66 -13.67
N THR A 720 10.29 -31.86 -12.73
CA THR A 720 10.96 -33.15 -12.50
C THR A 720 10.44 -33.89 -11.27
N ASP A 721 10.01 -33.15 -10.26
CA ASP A 721 9.62 -33.68 -8.96
C ASP A 721 8.11 -33.91 -8.87
N TYR A 722 7.30 -33.21 -9.68
CA TYR A 722 5.84 -33.31 -9.75
C TYR A 722 5.37 -33.89 -11.10
N GLY A 723 4.12 -34.36 -11.13
CA GLY A 723 3.47 -34.84 -12.36
C GLY A 723 2.73 -33.74 -13.10
N THR A 724 1.84 -33.07 -12.37
CA THR A 724 0.95 -31.97 -12.78
C THR A 724 0.66 -31.12 -11.54
N GLY A 725 -0.02 -29.98 -11.70
CA GLY A 725 -0.51 -29.17 -10.57
C GLY A 725 0.53 -28.20 -10.02
N TRP A 726 1.42 -27.69 -10.87
CA TRP A 726 2.17 -26.45 -10.66
C TRP A 726 2.37 -25.85 -12.05
N ASP A 727 1.45 -25.01 -12.50
CA ASP A 727 1.28 -24.67 -13.91
C ASP A 727 1.94 -23.34 -14.30
N ASP A 728 2.09 -23.13 -15.61
CA ASP A 728 2.42 -21.84 -16.23
C ASP A 728 1.41 -21.53 -17.35
N GLY A 729 0.15 -21.95 -17.17
CA GLY A 729 -0.94 -21.78 -18.13
C GLY A 729 -1.44 -20.35 -18.28
N THR A 730 -0.83 -19.40 -17.57
CA THR A 730 -1.23 -18.00 -17.49
C THR A 730 -0.01 -17.06 -17.54
N ALA A 731 -0.26 -15.84 -18.03
CA ALA A 731 0.69 -14.73 -18.02
C ALA A 731 0.60 -13.88 -16.73
N ALA A 732 -0.16 -14.32 -15.73
CA ALA A 732 -0.41 -13.57 -14.50
C ALA A 732 0.81 -13.46 -13.56
N TYR A 733 1.81 -14.35 -13.69
CA TYR A 733 3.02 -14.35 -12.85
C TYR A 733 4.18 -13.61 -13.51
N THR A 734 5.07 -13.01 -12.70
CA THR A 734 6.17 -12.19 -13.22
C THR A 734 7.13 -12.96 -14.13
N PRO A 735 7.65 -14.15 -13.73
CA PRO A 735 8.60 -14.88 -14.57
C PRO A 735 7.95 -15.42 -15.85
N MET A 736 6.69 -15.85 -15.75
CA MET A 736 5.89 -16.33 -16.89
C MET A 736 5.64 -15.20 -17.89
N HIS A 737 5.34 -13.99 -17.42
CA HIS A 737 5.26 -12.83 -18.29
C HIS A 737 6.59 -12.59 -19.04
N ALA A 738 7.74 -12.69 -18.36
CA ALA A 738 9.05 -12.54 -19.00
C ALA A 738 9.34 -13.64 -20.05
N MET A 739 8.76 -14.84 -19.93
CA MET A 739 8.90 -15.90 -20.94
C MET A 739 8.31 -15.51 -22.31
N HIS A 740 7.37 -14.56 -22.38
CA HIS A 740 6.90 -14.01 -23.66
C HIS A 740 7.95 -13.16 -24.40
N PHE A 741 9.06 -12.85 -23.74
CA PHE A 741 10.22 -12.15 -24.32
C PHE A 741 11.42 -13.10 -24.55
N GLY A 742 11.16 -14.41 -24.50
CA GLY A 742 12.17 -15.46 -24.68
C GLY A 742 13.09 -15.66 -23.48
N ALA A 743 12.73 -15.13 -22.31
CA ALA A 743 13.52 -15.27 -21.08
C ALA A 743 13.48 -16.70 -20.52
N LEU A 744 14.56 -17.12 -19.86
CA LEU A 744 14.51 -18.17 -18.86
C LEU A 744 13.92 -17.59 -17.56
N GLY A 745 12.58 -17.63 -17.45
CA GLY A 745 11.85 -17.23 -16.26
C GLY A 745 11.95 -18.28 -15.15
N HIS A 746 12.26 -17.83 -13.94
CA HIS A 746 12.25 -18.64 -12.73
C HIS A 746 11.59 -17.90 -11.55
N THR A 747 10.47 -18.43 -11.06
CA THR A 747 10.05 -18.22 -9.65
C THR A 747 10.95 -19.02 -8.72
N ILE A 748 11.47 -18.36 -7.69
CA ILE A 748 12.38 -18.94 -6.69
C ILE A 748 11.78 -18.74 -5.29
N GLU A 749 11.06 -19.76 -4.81
CA GLU A 749 10.44 -19.75 -3.49
C GLU A 749 11.39 -20.31 -2.44
N MET A 750 11.71 -19.49 -1.45
CA MET A 750 12.69 -19.80 -0.41
C MET A 750 12.08 -20.61 0.75
N PRO A 751 12.91 -21.21 1.63
CA PRO A 751 12.38 -22.14 2.64
C PRO A 751 11.62 -21.52 3.82
N GLY A 752 11.85 -20.24 4.15
CA GLY A 752 11.23 -19.54 5.28
C GLY A 752 11.73 -18.11 5.47
N LEU A 753 11.24 -17.41 6.50
CA LEU A 753 11.60 -16.02 6.78
C LEU A 753 12.65 -15.96 7.90
N ASN A 754 13.93 -16.12 7.52
CA ASN A 754 15.08 -16.11 8.42
C ASN A 754 16.43 -15.99 7.68
N GLN A 755 17.53 -15.90 8.45
CA GLN A 755 18.90 -15.79 7.93
C GLN A 755 19.34 -16.97 7.05
N ASP A 756 18.90 -18.19 7.36
CA ASP A 756 19.26 -19.38 6.58
C ASP A 756 18.65 -19.31 5.16
N SER A 757 17.44 -18.75 5.02
CA SER A 757 16.77 -18.57 3.74
C SER A 757 17.37 -17.41 2.93
N HIS A 758 17.88 -16.37 3.62
CA HIS A 758 18.70 -15.33 3.00
C HIS A 758 19.97 -15.93 2.37
N GLU A 759 20.73 -16.74 3.11
CA GLU A 759 21.92 -17.41 2.57
C GLU A 759 21.60 -18.41 1.46
N TRP A 760 20.49 -19.14 1.59
CA TRP A 760 19.98 -20.03 0.55
C TRP A 760 19.77 -19.29 -0.76
N THR A 761 19.12 -18.12 -0.71
CA THR A 761 18.78 -17.31 -1.88
C THR A 761 20.04 -16.75 -2.55
N LYS A 762 21.01 -16.27 -1.78
CA LYS A 762 22.32 -15.83 -2.31
C LYS A 762 23.05 -16.92 -3.08
N TYR A 763 23.03 -18.15 -2.58
CA TYR A 763 23.69 -19.29 -3.25
C TYR A 763 22.99 -19.65 -4.56
N VAL A 764 21.65 -19.59 -4.58
CA VAL A 764 20.84 -19.81 -5.79
C VAL A 764 21.20 -18.78 -6.88
N VAL A 765 21.26 -17.49 -6.55
CA VAL A 765 21.59 -16.46 -7.55
C VAL A 765 23.04 -16.59 -8.04
N LYS A 766 24.01 -16.86 -7.16
CA LYS A 766 25.41 -17.10 -7.57
C LYS A 766 25.53 -18.29 -8.53
N ALA A 767 24.80 -19.38 -8.27
CA ALA A 767 24.78 -20.53 -9.16
C ALA A 767 24.11 -20.23 -10.51
N SER A 768 23.11 -19.35 -10.52
CA SER A 768 22.53 -18.82 -11.75
C SER A 768 23.59 -18.08 -12.58
N PHE A 769 24.34 -17.17 -11.96
CA PHE A 769 25.43 -16.44 -12.65
C PHE A 769 26.48 -17.37 -13.25
N ASP A 770 26.93 -18.37 -12.50
CA ASP A 770 27.91 -19.36 -12.96
C ASP A 770 27.41 -20.14 -14.18
N PHE A 771 26.18 -20.67 -14.08
CA PHE A 771 25.56 -21.42 -15.18
C PHE A 771 25.41 -20.58 -16.44
N ILE A 772 24.93 -19.35 -16.30
CA ILE A 772 24.64 -18.45 -17.42
C ILE A 772 25.92 -17.96 -18.10
N LYS A 773 26.95 -17.62 -17.32
CA LYS A 773 28.28 -17.31 -17.84
C LYS A 773 28.84 -18.44 -18.71
N ASP A 774 28.73 -19.69 -18.24
CA ASP A 774 29.26 -20.86 -18.96
C ASP A 774 28.43 -21.26 -20.19
N ASN A 775 27.15 -20.86 -20.25
CA ASN A 775 26.22 -21.20 -21.34
C ASN A 775 25.78 -20.00 -22.18
N LYS A 776 26.47 -18.85 -22.03
CA LYS A 776 26.10 -17.56 -22.59
C LYS A 776 25.62 -17.60 -24.04
N GLU A 777 26.48 -18.10 -24.94
CA GLU A 777 26.20 -18.10 -26.39
C GLU A 777 24.91 -18.85 -26.70
N SER A 778 24.64 -19.96 -25.99
CA SER A 778 23.48 -20.80 -26.29
C SER A 778 22.19 -20.28 -25.68
N VAL A 779 22.25 -19.70 -24.47
CA VAL A 779 21.08 -19.06 -23.85
C VAL A 779 20.63 -17.87 -24.71
N PHE A 780 21.57 -17.03 -25.16
CA PHE A 780 21.24 -15.89 -26.01
C PHE A 780 20.74 -16.31 -27.40
N ASP A 781 21.38 -17.30 -28.03
CA ASP A 781 20.92 -17.83 -29.33
C ASP A 781 19.49 -18.41 -29.23
N ASN A 782 19.15 -19.03 -28.10
CA ASN A 782 17.81 -19.56 -27.84
C ASN A 782 16.76 -18.44 -27.72
N GLN A 783 17.10 -17.32 -27.05
CA GLN A 783 16.25 -16.13 -27.02
C GLN A 783 16.10 -15.50 -28.41
N LEU A 784 17.19 -15.39 -29.18
CA LEU A 784 17.12 -14.85 -30.55
C LEU A 784 16.29 -15.74 -31.47
N GLU A 785 16.34 -17.07 -31.31
CA GLU A 785 15.49 -18.01 -32.05
C GLU A 785 14.01 -17.83 -31.68
N TYR A 786 13.68 -17.53 -30.43
CA TYR A 786 12.31 -17.20 -30.01
C TYR A 786 11.80 -15.97 -30.79
N LEU A 787 12.55 -14.87 -30.74
CA LEU A 787 12.17 -13.60 -31.39
C LEU A 787 12.15 -13.74 -32.92
N ARG A 788 13.10 -14.50 -33.50
CA ARG A 788 13.15 -14.80 -34.94
C ARG A 788 11.94 -15.57 -35.40
N ARG A 789 11.49 -16.59 -34.64
CA ARG A 789 10.24 -17.28 -34.97
C ARG A 789 9.12 -16.27 -35.07
N GLY A 790 9.01 -15.38 -34.08
CA GLY A 790 8.13 -14.20 -34.04
C GLY A 790 8.09 -13.40 -35.35
N VAL A 791 9.21 -12.75 -35.65
CA VAL A 791 9.40 -11.88 -36.82
C VAL A 791 9.21 -12.61 -38.15
N GLU A 792 9.51 -13.90 -38.25
CA GLU A 792 9.34 -14.69 -39.48
C GLU A 792 7.98 -15.41 -39.59
N GLY A 793 7.05 -15.21 -38.63
CA GLY A 793 5.74 -15.89 -38.68
C GLY A 793 5.81 -17.42 -38.51
N GLU A 794 6.89 -17.98 -37.94
CA GLU A 794 7.06 -19.43 -37.81
C GLU A 794 6.31 -20.01 -36.59
N ASP A 795 5.20 -20.73 -36.79
CA ASP A 795 4.44 -21.44 -35.73
C ASP A 795 5.18 -22.68 -35.15
N ALA A 796 6.16 -23.22 -35.88
CA ALA A 796 7.00 -24.35 -35.44
C ALA A 796 6.24 -25.61 -34.93
N GLU A 797 5.05 -25.91 -35.50
CA GLU A 797 4.16 -27.05 -35.17
C GLU A 797 4.90 -28.34 -34.79
N GLU A 798 5.85 -28.81 -35.63
CA GLU A 798 6.54 -30.09 -35.43
C GLU A 798 7.44 -30.14 -34.16
N LYS A 799 7.74 -28.99 -33.54
CA LYS A 799 8.63 -28.86 -32.37
C LYS A 799 7.88 -28.49 -31.09
N VAL A 800 6.93 -27.55 -31.16
CA VAL A 800 6.31 -26.97 -29.96
C VAL A 800 5.11 -27.80 -29.48
N ASP A 801 4.31 -28.36 -30.40
CA ASP A 801 3.05 -29.03 -30.06
C ASP A 801 3.19 -30.23 -29.12
N GLU A 802 4.39 -30.85 -29.02
CA GLU A 802 4.62 -31.98 -28.12
C GLU A 802 4.57 -31.61 -26.63
N TYR A 803 4.72 -30.33 -26.29
CA TYR A 803 4.69 -29.83 -24.92
C TYR A 803 3.27 -29.49 -24.45
N PHE A 804 2.35 -29.19 -25.37
CA PHE A 804 0.95 -28.96 -25.04
C PHE A 804 0.21 -30.29 -25.00
N VAL A 805 -0.09 -30.73 -23.79
CA VAL A 805 -0.67 -32.05 -23.49
C VAL A 805 -2.02 -31.91 -22.79
N ASP A 806 -2.79 -32.98 -22.80
CA ASP A 806 -3.97 -33.15 -21.94
C ASP A 806 -3.56 -33.68 -20.54
N PRO A 807 -4.51 -33.83 -19.59
CA PRO A 807 -4.22 -34.41 -18.26
C PRO A 807 -3.70 -35.88 -18.30
N ASP A 808 -3.95 -36.61 -19.39
CA ASP A 808 -3.39 -37.95 -19.63
C ASP A 808 -1.92 -37.89 -20.16
N LEU A 809 -1.37 -36.68 -20.31
CA LEU A 809 -0.05 -36.35 -20.88
C LEU A 809 0.09 -36.78 -22.35
N GLU A 810 -1.02 -36.84 -23.09
CA GLU A 810 -1.03 -37.00 -24.54
C GLU A 810 -1.00 -35.62 -25.22
N SER A 811 -0.12 -35.44 -26.21
CA SER A 811 0.00 -34.16 -26.92
C SER A 811 -1.28 -33.83 -27.70
N ILE A 812 -1.82 -32.64 -27.43
CA ILE A 812 -2.98 -32.02 -28.09
C ILE A 812 -2.58 -30.91 -29.06
N GLY A 813 -1.38 -30.34 -28.89
CA GLY A 813 -0.85 -29.23 -29.70
C GLY A 813 -1.62 -27.92 -29.49
N ARG A 814 -1.18 -26.84 -30.18
CA ARG A 814 -1.89 -25.56 -30.14
C ARG A 814 -3.26 -25.63 -30.84
N PRO A 815 -4.31 -24.96 -30.31
CA PRO A 815 -5.64 -25.02 -30.90
C PRO A 815 -5.72 -24.21 -32.22
N ARG A 816 -5.79 -24.91 -33.36
CA ARG A 816 -5.91 -24.31 -34.69
C ARG A 816 -6.54 -25.25 -35.72
N ALA A 817 -6.94 -24.72 -36.88
CA ALA A 817 -7.44 -25.56 -37.97
C ALA A 817 -6.32 -26.30 -38.71
N GLU A 818 -6.66 -27.42 -39.36
CA GLU A 818 -5.67 -28.26 -40.07
C GLU A 818 -4.98 -27.48 -41.21
N GLY A 819 -3.70 -27.15 -41.00
CA GLY A 819 -2.86 -26.45 -41.97
C GLY A 819 -2.88 -24.93 -41.89
N GLU A 820 -3.48 -24.37 -40.83
CA GLU A 820 -3.41 -22.96 -40.46
C GLU A 820 -2.41 -22.75 -39.32
N SER A 821 -1.90 -21.52 -39.18
CA SER A 821 -1.04 -21.11 -38.06
C SER A 821 -1.89 -20.93 -36.79
N PHE A 822 -1.28 -21.09 -35.61
CA PHE A 822 -1.94 -20.72 -34.34
C PHE A 822 -2.05 -19.21 -34.21
N PHE A 823 -0.98 -18.50 -34.59
CA PHE A 823 -0.97 -17.04 -34.63
C PHE A 823 -1.64 -16.58 -35.92
N PRO A 824 -2.61 -15.64 -35.86
CA PRO A 824 -3.18 -15.04 -37.06
C PRO A 824 -2.15 -14.17 -37.79
N GLU A 825 -2.52 -13.63 -38.95
CA GLU A 825 -1.67 -12.67 -39.67
C GLU A 825 -1.76 -11.28 -39.02
N TYR A 826 -2.98 -10.88 -38.63
CA TYR A 826 -3.23 -9.60 -37.96
C TYR A 826 -4.37 -9.72 -36.94
N TRP A 827 -4.31 -8.87 -35.91
CA TRP A 827 -5.50 -8.42 -35.19
C TRP A 827 -5.87 -7.01 -35.63
N VAL A 828 -7.17 -6.73 -35.77
CA VAL A 828 -7.67 -5.40 -36.15
C VAL A 828 -8.62 -4.89 -35.08
N MET A 829 -8.35 -3.70 -34.55
CA MET A 829 -9.22 -2.96 -33.63
C MET A 829 -9.85 -1.78 -34.40
N PRO A 830 -11.10 -1.91 -34.90
CA PRO A 830 -11.76 -0.82 -35.61
C PRO A 830 -11.99 0.40 -34.72
N VAL A 831 -12.15 1.56 -35.36
CA VAL A 831 -12.50 2.84 -34.74
C VAL A 831 -13.70 3.46 -35.47
N GLY A 832 -14.38 4.42 -34.85
CA GLY A 832 -15.56 5.12 -35.39
C GLY A 832 -16.92 4.51 -34.99
N GLU A 833 -17.99 4.92 -35.70
CA GLU A 833 -19.40 4.72 -35.30
C GLU A 833 -19.84 3.27 -35.00
N ASP A 834 -19.14 2.26 -35.53
CA ASP A 834 -19.50 0.85 -35.32
C ASP A 834 -18.67 0.17 -34.20
N GLN A 835 -17.71 0.87 -33.58
CA GLN A 835 -16.90 0.36 -32.46
C GLN A 835 -17.62 0.62 -31.14
N ARG A 836 -17.86 -0.44 -30.35
CA ARG A 836 -18.57 -0.33 -29.07
C ARG A 836 -17.87 0.54 -28.02
N ASN A 837 -16.55 0.48 -27.94
CA ASN A 837 -15.79 1.21 -26.92
C ASN A 837 -14.43 1.64 -27.48
N GLU A 838 -14.44 2.79 -28.16
CA GLU A 838 -13.25 3.32 -28.82
C GLU A 838 -12.15 3.73 -27.81
N TYR A 839 -12.55 4.20 -26.63
CA TYR A 839 -11.61 4.55 -25.56
C TYR A 839 -10.78 3.36 -25.08
N GLU A 840 -11.41 2.20 -24.87
CA GLU A 840 -10.69 0.98 -24.47
C GLU A 840 -9.80 0.44 -25.60
N VAL A 841 -10.05 0.79 -26.87
CA VAL A 841 -9.09 0.57 -27.96
C VAL A 841 -7.83 1.41 -27.73
N TYR A 842 -7.96 2.71 -27.45
CA TYR A 842 -6.79 3.58 -27.20
C TYR A 842 -5.97 3.11 -25.98
N ARG A 843 -6.64 2.74 -24.88
CA ARG A 843 -5.98 2.17 -23.70
C ARG A 843 -5.31 0.83 -23.97
N THR A 844 -5.90 0.02 -24.84
CA THR A 844 -5.28 -1.26 -25.22
C THR A 844 -4.08 -1.04 -26.14
N VAL A 845 -4.13 -0.05 -27.04
CA VAL A 845 -2.97 0.34 -27.86
C VAL A 845 -1.83 0.83 -26.97
N GLU A 846 -2.10 1.73 -26.01
CA GLU A 846 -1.10 2.19 -25.03
C GLU A 846 -0.50 1.02 -24.23
N TYR A 847 -1.36 0.13 -23.73
CA TYR A 847 -0.96 -1.08 -23.02
C TYR A 847 -0.02 -1.96 -23.87
N MET A 848 -0.35 -2.18 -25.14
CA MET A 848 0.43 -3.02 -26.04
C MET A 848 1.79 -2.40 -26.36
N LEU A 849 1.83 -1.08 -26.63
CA LEU A 849 3.06 -0.35 -26.88
C LEU A 849 4.03 -0.40 -25.69
N ARG A 850 3.53 -0.26 -24.46
CA ARG A 850 4.33 -0.48 -23.23
C ARG A 850 4.99 -1.86 -23.20
N ASN A 851 4.27 -2.90 -23.64
CA ASN A 851 4.79 -4.27 -23.69
C ASN A 851 5.60 -4.57 -24.97
N GLY A 852 6.01 -3.53 -25.71
CA GLY A 852 6.88 -3.66 -26.89
C GLY A 852 6.18 -4.22 -28.13
N VAL A 853 4.85 -4.34 -28.11
CA VAL A 853 4.07 -4.81 -29.26
C VAL A 853 3.99 -3.68 -30.29
N ILE A 854 4.40 -3.98 -31.51
CA ILE A 854 4.28 -3.08 -32.65
C ILE A 854 2.81 -2.98 -33.04
N ILE A 855 2.31 -1.75 -33.13
CA ILE A 855 0.97 -1.42 -33.60
C ILE A 855 1.07 -0.45 -34.77
N GLU A 856 0.23 -0.66 -35.76
CA GLU A 856 0.06 0.22 -36.90
C GLU A 856 -1.35 0.79 -36.97
N GLN A 857 -1.53 1.90 -37.70
CA GLN A 857 -2.80 2.55 -37.94
C GLN A 857 -3.11 2.63 -39.44
N LEU A 858 -4.36 2.36 -39.81
CA LEU A 858 -4.84 2.48 -41.19
C LEU A 858 -4.84 3.95 -41.65
N THR A 859 -4.30 4.17 -42.84
CA THR A 859 -4.21 5.47 -43.52
C THR A 859 -5.29 5.69 -44.59
N GLU A 860 -6.08 4.66 -44.87
CA GLU A 860 -7.30 4.71 -45.69
C GLU A 860 -8.23 3.54 -45.32
N ASP A 861 -9.51 3.61 -45.69
CA ASP A 861 -10.45 2.48 -45.51
C ASP A 861 -9.95 1.22 -46.25
N VAL A 862 -9.96 0.07 -45.57
CA VAL A 862 -9.55 -1.22 -46.14
C VAL A 862 -10.69 -2.24 -46.05
N GLU A 863 -10.96 -2.96 -47.16
CA GLU A 863 -11.98 -4.01 -47.20
C GLU A 863 -11.32 -5.40 -47.11
N VAL A 864 -11.62 -6.15 -46.05
CA VAL A 864 -11.18 -7.55 -45.84
C VAL A 864 -12.41 -8.40 -45.54
N ASN A 865 -12.53 -9.58 -46.16
CA ASN A 865 -13.65 -10.50 -45.90
C ASN A 865 -15.10 -9.93 -46.03
N GLU A 866 -15.31 -8.92 -46.90
CA GLU A 866 -16.58 -8.19 -47.08
C GLU A 866 -16.91 -7.19 -45.94
N GLU A 867 -15.98 -6.98 -45.02
CA GLU A 867 -15.98 -5.98 -43.94
C GLU A 867 -15.08 -4.80 -44.29
N ILE A 868 -15.45 -3.59 -43.86
CA ILE A 868 -14.69 -2.36 -44.14
C ILE A 868 -14.16 -1.83 -42.82
N TYR A 869 -12.83 -1.81 -42.68
CA TYR A 869 -12.14 -1.18 -41.57
C TYR A 869 -11.86 0.28 -41.92
N PRO A 870 -12.38 1.26 -41.14
CA PRO A 870 -12.19 2.68 -41.42
C PRO A 870 -10.73 3.15 -41.32
N GLU A 871 -10.39 4.21 -42.06
CA GLU A 871 -9.18 5.02 -41.80
C GLU A 871 -9.09 5.38 -40.30
N GLY A 872 -7.92 5.17 -39.68
CA GLY A 872 -7.71 5.35 -38.24
C GLY A 872 -7.76 4.08 -37.40
N SER A 873 -8.27 2.95 -37.94
CA SER A 873 -8.31 1.68 -37.21
C SER A 873 -6.90 1.17 -36.90
N TYR A 874 -6.74 0.50 -35.78
CA TYR A 874 -5.45 -0.05 -35.34
C TYR A 874 -5.28 -1.49 -35.79
N VAL A 875 -4.06 -1.85 -36.19
CA VAL A 875 -3.69 -3.17 -36.70
C VAL A 875 -2.47 -3.66 -35.91
N ILE A 876 -2.54 -4.88 -35.39
CA ILE A 876 -1.41 -5.56 -34.76
C ILE A 876 -0.88 -6.60 -35.76
N PRO A 877 0.23 -6.34 -36.46
CA PRO A 877 0.84 -7.32 -37.34
C PRO A 877 1.48 -8.44 -36.52
N MET A 878 1.19 -9.71 -36.79
CA MET A 878 1.70 -10.81 -35.96
C MET A 878 3.08 -11.32 -36.39
N GLU A 879 3.60 -10.88 -37.53
CA GLU A 879 5.01 -11.05 -37.93
C GLU A 879 5.92 -10.07 -37.15
N GLN A 880 6.00 -10.24 -35.83
CA GLN A 880 6.79 -9.41 -34.94
C GLN A 880 7.36 -10.21 -33.76
N ALA A 881 8.39 -9.66 -33.10
CA ALA A 881 9.10 -10.32 -32.01
C ALA A 881 8.20 -10.66 -30.81
N HIS A 882 7.18 -9.84 -30.54
CA HIS A 882 6.32 -9.92 -29.34
C HIS A 882 4.94 -10.55 -29.59
N ARG A 883 4.78 -11.28 -30.70
CA ARG A 883 3.49 -11.86 -31.10
C ARG A 883 2.87 -12.80 -30.06
N GLY A 884 3.70 -13.48 -29.26
CA GLY A 884 3.23 -14.42 -28.25
C GLY A 884 2.40 -13.69 -27.20
N PHE A 885 2.94 -12.60 -26.64
CA PHE A 885 2.23 -11.75 -25.70
C PHE A 885 1.02 -11.08 -26.35
N ALA A 886 1.18 -10.48 -27.54
CA ALA A 886 0.07 -9.84 -28.25
C ALA A 886 -1.11 -10.80 -28.44
N ASN A 887 -0.85 -12.07 -28.79
CA ASN A 887 -1.90 -13.06 -28.94
C ASN A 887 -2.50 -13.51 -27.60
N THR A 888 -1.71 -13.68 -26.54
CA THR A 888 -2.22 -13.97 -25.18
C THR A 888 -3.29 -12.96 -24.75
N ILE A 889 -3.11 -11.69 -25.12
CA ILE A 889 -3.98 -10.58 -24.72
C ILE A 889 -5.22 -10.44 -25.62
N MET A 890 -5.08 -10.66 -26.93
CA MET A 890 -6.17 -10.49 -27.90
C MET A 890 -7.05 -11.74 -28.07
N TRP A 891 -6.48 -12.93 -27.88
CA TRP A 891 -7.17 -14.20 -28.06
C TRP A 891 -8.20 -14.45 -26.95
N ASP A 892 -9.33 -15.07 -27.31
CA ASP A 892 -10.38 -15.44 -26.35
C ASP A 892 -9.87 -16.43 -25.27
N GLY A 893 -8.75 -17.14 -25.50
CA GLY A 893 -8.09 -18.01 -24.53
C GLY A 893 -8.53 -19.49 -24.57
N PRO A 894 -7.88 -20.37 -23.79
CA PRO A 894 -8.20 -21.80 -23.73
C PRO A 894 -9.25 -22.14 -22.66
N ASP A 895 -9.85 -23.33 -22.81
CA ASP A 895 -10.59 -24.03 -21.75
C ASP A 895 -9.65 -25.01 -21.04
N PHE A 896 -9.30 -24.72 -19.79
CA PHE A 896 -8.49 -25.58 -18.94
C PHE A 896 -9.30 -26.45 -17.98
N SER A 897 -10.63 -26.52 -18.11
CA SER A 897 -11.51 -27.23 -17.17
C SER A 897 -11.32 -28.75 -17.10
N GLU A 898 -10.49 -29.36 -17.96
CA GLU A 898 -10.08 -30.76 -17.81
C GLU A 898 -8.99 -30.96 -16.73
N TRP A 899 -8.31 -29.88 -16.30
CA TRP A 899 -7.26 -29.93 -15.30
C TRP A 899 -7.82 -29.82 -13.88
N ASP A 900 -7.21 -30.55 -12.95
CA ASP A 900 -7.66 -30.62 -11.55
C ASP A 900 -7.37 -29.35 -10.73
N ALA A 901 -6.44 -28.50 -11.18
CA ALA A 901 -6.01 -27.29 -10.46
C ALA A 901 -5.37 -26.27 -11.42
N MET A 902 -5.63 -24.99 -11.16
CA MET A 902 -4.92 -23.83 -11.73
C MET A 902 -4.54 -22.87 -10.61
N TYR A 903 -3.35 -22.27 -10.70
CA TYR A 903 -2.83 -21.41 -9.61
C TYR A 903 -3.24 -19.94 -9.70
N ALA A 904 -3.73 -19.50 -10.87
CA ALA A 904 -4.27 -18.17 -11.09
C ALA A 904 -5.21 -18.15 -12.30
N GLU A 905 -5.84 -17.00 -12.47
CA GLU A 905 -6.70 -16.60 -13.55
C GLU A 905 -5.99 -16.76 -14.90
N VAL A 906 -6.70 -17.34 -15.86
CA VAL A 906 -6.21 -17.65 -17.21
C VAL A 906 -6.94 -16.85 -18.29
N VAL A 907 -8.06 -16.19 -17.93
CA VAL A 907 -8.81 -15.35 -18.87
C VAL A 907 -8.17 -13.97 -18.96
N ASN A 908 -7.50 -13.69 -20.08
CA ASN A 908 -7.00 -12.35 -20.41
C ASN A 908 -7.99 -11.62 -21.33
N ALA A 909 -8.13 -12.10 -22.58
CA ALA A 909 -9.15 -11.74 -23.57
C ALA A 909 -9.62 -10.27 -23.48
N LEU A 910 -8.69 -9.31 -23.54
CA LEU A 910 -8.98 -7.89 -23.29
C LEU A 910 -10.11 -7.30 -24.15
N PRO A 911 -10.28 -7.68 -25.44
CA PRO A 911 -11.45 -7.25 -26.20
C PRO A 911 -12.78 -7.55 -25.50
N ARG A 912 -12.86 -8.70 -24.81
CA ARG A 912 -14.07 -9.16 -24.12
C ARG A 912 -14.20 -8.55 -22.74
N THR A 913 -13.12 -8.52 -21.97
CA THR A 913 -13.12 -8.04 -20.58
C THR A 913 -13.16 -6.52 -20.46
N ARG A 914 -12.61 -5.79 -21.45
CA ARG A 914 -12.67 -4.32 -21.55
C ARG A 914 -13.79 -3.80 -22.46
N GLY A 915 -14.38 -4.65 -23.28
CA GLY A 915 -15.62 -4.30 -23.97
C GLY A 915 -15.43 -3.59 -25.31
N PHE A 916 -14.40 -3.91 -26.09
CA PHE A 916 -14.20 -3.36 -27.44
C PHE A 916 -14.20 -4.45 -28.52
N ASP A 917 -14.50 -4.06 -29.75
CA ASP A 917 -14.50 -4.97 -30.90
C ASP A 917 -13.09 -5.15 -31.45
N ALA A 918 -12.73 -6.39 -31.75
CA ALA A 918 -11.47 -6.77 -32.40
C ALA A 918 -11.65 -8.02 -33.25
N ASP A 919 -11.02 -8.03 -34.42
CA ASP A 919 -11.12 -9.11 -35.40
C ASP A 919 -9.78 -9.79 -35.68
N GLU A 920 -9.83 -11.11 -35.80
CA GLU A 920 -8.71 -11.95 -36.21
C GLU A 920 -8.68 -12.07 -37.76
N ILE A 921 -7.53 -11.75 -38.37
CA ILE A 921 -7.34 -11.80 -39.82
C ILE A 921 -6.28 -12.83 -40.20
N GLN A 922 -6.66 -13.76 -41.07
CA GLN A 922 -5.82 -14.88 -41.56
C GLN A 922 -5.28 -14.65 -42.99
N GLU A 923 -5.60 -13.52 -43.62
CA GLU A 923 -5.16 -13.21 -45.00
C GLU A 923 -3.84 -12.42 -44.97
N GLU A 924 -2.78 -12.98 -45.56
CA GLU A 924 -1.45 -12.35 -45.71
C GLU A 924 -1.50 -11.04 -46.56
N ASP A 925 -0.60 -10.10 -46.25
CA ASP A 925 -0.31 -8.86 -47.00
C ASP A 925 -1.53 -7.91 -47.22
N VAL A 926 -2.62 -8.03 -46.43
CA VAL A 926 -3.86 -7.26 -46.69
C VAL A 926 -3.77 -5.79 -46.28
N PHE A 927 -2.89 -5.45 -45.33
CA PHE A 927 -2.75 -4.09 -44.79
C PHE A 927 -1.46 -3.36 -45.19
N ASP A 928 -0.40 -4.07 -45.62
CA ASP A 928 0.98 -3.59 -45.81
C ASP A 928 1.18 -2.26 -46.58
N GLU A 929 0.29 -1.91 -47.52
CA GLU A 929 0.40 -0.66 -48.29
C GLU A 929 -0.41 0.51 -47.71
N SER A 930 -1.19 0.27 -46.64
CA SER A 930 -2.22 1.17 -46.11
C SER A 930 -2.02 1.54 -44.64
N VAL A 931 -0.88 1.23 -44.04
CA VAL A 931 -0.60 1.38 -42.61
C VAL A 931 0.57 2.33 -42.32
N THR A 932 0.61 2.85 -41.09
CA THR A 932 1.77 3.53 -40.50
C THR A 932 1.92 3.09 -39.05
N GLU A 933 3.15 2.88 -38.59
CA GLU A 933 3.44 2.56 -37.18
C GLU A 933 2.97 3.69 -36.25
N VAL A 934 2.48 3.31 -35.06
CA VAL A 934 1.93 4.20 -34.03
C VAL A 934 2.95 4.43 -32.92
N ASP A 935 3.09 5.69 -32.51
CA ASP A 935 3.86 6.07 -31.32
C ASP A 935 2.90 6.33 -30.14
N ARG A 936 3.34 6.00 -28.91
CA ARG A 936 2.55 6.21 -27.69
C ARG A 936 2.18 7.68 -27.49
N ASP A 937 3.07 8.60 -27.87
CA ASP A 937 2.85 10.05 -27.79
C ASP A 937 1.87 10.60 -28.85
N GLU A 938 1.46 9.77 -29.82
CA GLU A 938 0.56 10.14 -30.91
C GLU A 938 -0.87 9.63 -30.71
N LEU A 939 -1.17 9.01 -29.56
CA LEU A 939 -2.52 8.56 -29.22
C LEU A 939 -3.48 9.75 -29.08
N PRO A 940 -4.78 9.58 -29.39
CA PRO A 940 -5.76 10.65 -29.28
C PRO A 940 -5.89 11.16 -27.84
N GLU A 941 -5.83 12.47 -27.67
CA GLU A 941 -6.18 13.17 -26.42
C GLU A 941 -7.70 13.38 -26.33
N PRO A 942 -8.25 13.59 -25.13
CA PRO A 942 -9.64 14.02 -24.97
C PRO A 942 -9.98 15.23 -25.84
N ASP A 943 -11.15 15.20 -26.46
CA ASP A 943 -11.59 16.29 -27.34
C ASP A 943 -11.83 17.58 -26.56
N GLN A 944 -11.25 18.69 -27.02
CA GLN A 944 -11.57 20.01 -26.46
C GLN A 944 -13.02 20.40 -26.76
N TYR A 945 -13.86 20.30 -25.74
CA TYR A 945 -15.26 20.63 -25.84
C TYR A 945 -15.51 22.13 -25.58
N ILE A 946 -16.37 22.74 -26.40
CA ILE A 946 -16.85 24.13 -26.20
C ILE A 946 -18.36 24.13 -26.38
N ALA A 947 -19.10 24.50 -25.33
CA ALA A 947 -20.55 24.47 -25.34
C ALA A 947 -21.16 25.37 -26.42
N GLN A 948 -22.07 24.81 -27.24
CA GLN A 948 -22.83 25.53 -28.27
C GLN A 948 -24.35 25.45 -28.09
N ALA A 949 -24.84 24.46 -27.34
CA ALA A 949 -26.22 24.29 -26.90
C ALA A 949 -26.34 24.45 -25.38
N ASP A 950 -27.59 24.55 -24.90
CA ASP A 950 -27.88 24.70 -23.47
C ASP A 950 -27.76 23.33 -22.75
N GLU A 951 -28.15 22.23 -23.39
CA GLU A 951 -28.09 20.87 -22.85
C GLU A 951 -27.48 19.90 -23.88
N TYR A 952 -26.83 18.86 -23.37
CA TYR A 952 -26.18 17.80 -24.13
C TYR A 952 -26.49 16.45 -23.52
N VAL A 953 -26.45 15.41 -24.34
CA VAL A 953 -26.44 14.01 -23.91
C VAL A 953 -25.00 13.49 -23.98
N ILE A 954 -24.56 12.81 -22.93
CA ILE A 954 -23.36 11.98 -22.90
C ILE A 954 -23.83 10.54 -22.96
N GLU A 955 -23.36 9.78 -23.95
CA GLU A 955 -23.69 8.36 -24.08
C GLU A 955 -23.08 7.56 -22.92
N ASN A 956 -23.87 6.65 -22.33
CA ASN A 956 -23.39 5.79 -21.25
C ASN A 956 -22.60 4.60 -21.80
N SER A 957 -21.48 4.84 -22.48
CA SER A 957 -20.70 3.81 -23.19
C SER A 957 -19.39 3.40 -22.49
N THR A 958 -18.85 4.24 -21.59
CA THR A 958 -17.51 4.05 -21.02
C THR A 958 -17.43 4.33 -19.51
N ASN A 959 -16.39 3.80 -18.86
CA ASN A 959 -16.08 4.15 -17.47
C ASN A 959 -15.69 5.62 -17.29
N GLU A 960 -15.15 6.27 -18.33
CA GLU A 960 -14.88 7.71 -18.31
C GLU A 960 -16.16 8.54 -18.26
N THR A 961 -17.24 8.04 -18.87
CA THR A 961 -18.56 8.66 -18.71
C THR A 961 -19.01 8.64 -17.26
N THR A 962 -18.89 7.51 -16.57
CA THR A 962 -19.21 7.41 -15.13
C THR A 962 -18.36 8.39 -14.31
N ARG A 963 -17.05 8.46 -14.56
CA ARG A 963 -16.15 9.39 -13.87
C ARG A 963 -16.54 10.86 -14.12
N ALA A 964 -16.84 11.23 -15.37
CA ALA A 964 -17.28 12.58 -15.72
C ALA A 964 -18.61 12.95 -15.06
N VAL A 965 -19.56 12.01 -15.02
CA VAL A 965 -20.85 12.18 -14.32
C VAL A 965 -20.61 12.40 -12.82
N ASN A 966 -19.73 11.61 -12.20
CA ASN A 966 -19.42 11.77 -10.79
C ASN A 966 -18.64 13.06 -10.49
N ASP A 967 -17.72 13.50 -11.35
CA ASP A 967 -17.05 14.81 -11.18
C ASP A 967 -18.04 15.99 -11.28
N LEU A 968 -19.02 15.91 -12.20
CA LEU A 968 -20.11 16.89 -12.27
C LEU A 968 -20.94 16.91 -10.98
N LEU A 969 -21.32 15.73 -10.47
CA LEU A 969 -22.08 15.62 -9.22
C LEU A 969 -21.28 16.10 -8.01
N GLY A 970 -19.98 15.80 -7.94
CA GLY A 970 -19.06 16.28 -6.90
C GLY A 970 -18.90 17.80 -6.91
N LYS A 971 -18.99 18.43 -8.09
CA LYS A 971 -19.07 19.90 -8.24
C LYS A 971 -20.45 20.48 -7.90
N GLY A 972 -21.41 19.65 -7.49
CA GLY A 972 -22.77 20.03 -7.12
C GLY A 972 -23.67 20.36 -8.32
N TYR A 973 -23.36 19.79 -9.49
CA TYR A 973 -24.17 19.96 -10.70
C TYR A 973 -25.18 18.83 -10.85
N GLU A 974 -26.40 19.20 -11.27
CA GLU A 974 -27.48 18.26 -11.58
C GLU A 974 -27.13 17.49 -12.87
N VAL A 975 -27.24 16.17 -12.81
CA VAL A 975 -27.16 15.27 -13.97
C VAL A 975 -28.50 14.54 -14.10
N LYS A 976 -29.02 14.43 -15.32
CA LYS A 976 -30.27 13.71 -15.58
C LYS A 976 -29.97 12.46 -16.38
N ILE A 977 -30.72 11.40 -16.18
CA ILE A 977 -30.59 10.13 -16.89
C ILE A 977 -31.84 9.92 -17.74
N ILE A 978 -31.70 9.53 -19.00
CA ILE A 978 -32.85 9.22 -19.87
C ILE A 978 -33.53 7.93 -19.39
N ALA A 979 -34.80 8.03 -18.96
CA ALA A 979 -35.52 6.91 -18.33
C ALA A 979 -36.06 5.88 -19.33
N GLU A 980 -36.40 6.31 -20.55
CA GLU A 980 -36.84 5.47 -21.66
C GLU A 980 -36.19 5.95 -22.96
N GLU A 981 -35.75 5.02 -23.82
CA GLU A 981 -35.16 5.31 -25.13
C GLU A 981 -36.02 6.30 -25.93
N GLN A 982 -35.39 7.38 -26.42
CA GLN A 982 -36.07 8.41 -27.21
C GLN A 982 -35.23 8.90 -28.39
N ASP A 983 -35.81 8.80 -29.59
CA ASP A 983 -35.24 9.27 -30.84
C ASP A 983 -33.89 8.61 -31.17
N GLU A 984 -32.76 9.27 -30.92
CA GLU A 984 -31.40 8.74 -31.09
C GLU A 984 -30.68 8.50 -29.76
N PHE A 985 -31.28 8.89 -28.62
CA PHE A 985 -30.71 8.74 -27.30
C PHE A 985 -31.23 7.48 -26.59
N GLY A 986 -30.29 6.69 -26.06
CA GLY A 986 -30.52 5.44 -25.37
C GLY A 986 -31.16 5.64 -24.00
N GLN A 987 -31.81 4.57 -23.51
CA GLN A 987 -32.15 4.50 -22.10
C GLN A 987 -30.84 4.47 -21.30
N GLY A 988 -30.69 5.42 -20.38
CA GLY A 988 -29.54 5.48 -19.49
C GLY A 988 -28.46 6.49 -19.84
N ASP A 989 -28.57 7.18 -20.97
CA ASP A 989 -27.65 8.27 -21.29
C ASP A 989 -27.87 9.47 -20.38
N PHE A 990 -26.84 10.30 -20.23
CA PHE A 990 -26.80 11.39 -19.27
C PHE A 990 -27.04 12.74 -19.94
N VAL A 991 -28.10 13.44 -19.56
CA VAL A 991 -28.37 14.83 -19.97
C VAL A 991 -27.74 15.80 -18.97
N VAL A 992 -26.88 16.70 -19.47
CA VAL A 992 -26.13 17.69 -18.68
C VAL A 992 -26.23 19.09 -19.29
N ASP A 993 -26.06 20.12 -18.46
CA ASP A 993 -25.92 21.50 -18.95
C ASP A 993 -24.60 21.67 -19.70
N GLY A 994 -24.64 22.24 -20.90
CA GLY A 994 -23.48 22.32 -21.78
C GLY A 994 -22.33 23.14 -21.17
N HIS A 995 -22.62 24.19 -20.41
CA HIS A 995 -21.56 24.97 -19.75
C HIS A 995 -20.95 24.24 -18.56
N LYS A 996 -21.65 23.27 -17.98
CA LYS A 996 -21.14 22.43 -16.89
C LYS A 996 -20.28 21.31 -17.42
N LEU A 997 -20.71 20.68 -18.51
CA LEU A 997 -19.89 19.72 -19.24
C LEU A 997 -18.56 20.34 -19.69
N GLU A 998 -18.57 21.58 -20.19
CA GLU A 998 -17.34 22.31 -20.57
C GLU A 998 -16.33 22.49 -19.41
N GLU A 999 -16.75 22.40 -18.15
CA GLU A 999 -15.86 22.51 -16.99
C GLU A 999 -15.13 21.20 -16.63
N VAL A 1000 -15.49 20.07 -17.24
CA VAL A 1000 -14.96 18.73 -16.92
C VAL A 1000 -14.51 17.93 -18.15
N ALA A 1001 -15.08 18.23 -19.32
CA ALA A 1001 -14.93 17.40 -20.52
C ALA A 1001 -13.51 17.33 -21.08
N GLU A 1002 -12.59 18.23 -20.68
CA GLU A 1002 -11.20 18.15 -21.13
C GLU A 1002 -10.40 17.00 -20.49
N ASP A 1003 -10.94 16.39 -19.43
CA ASP A 1003 -10.30 15.30 -18.68
C ASP A 1003 -10.77 13.89 -19.10
N TYR A 1004 -11.73 13.78 -20.04
CA TYR A 1004 -12.42 12.52 -20.36
C TYR A 1004 -12.73 12.36 -21.87
N HIS A 1005 -12.62 11.15 -22.42
CA HIS A 1005 -13.14 10.82 -23.75
C HIS A 1005 -14.63 10.53 -23.67
N LEU A 1006 -15.45 11.49 -24.13
CA LEU A 1006 -16.90 11.46 -24.03
C LEU A 1006 -17.56 11.50 -25.41
N GLU A 1007 -18.58 10.67 -25.59
CA GLU A 1007 -19.47 10.71 -26.75
C GLU A 1007 -20.64 11.66 -26.45
N VAL A 1008 -20.64 12.83 -27.09
CA VAL A 1008 -21.50 13.95 -26.71
C VAL A 1008 -22.33 14.46 -27.89
N GLU A 1009 -23.64 14.56 -27.68
CA GLU A 1009 -24.61 15.05 -28.67
C GLU A 1009 -25.49 16.20 -28.16
N GLU A 1010 -25.88 17.13 -29.04
CA GLU A 1010 -26.76 18.25 -28.66
C GLU A 1010 -28.16 17.75 -28.28
N TYR A 1011 -28.67 18.16 -27.12
CA TYR A 1011 -29.99 17.75 -26.65
C TYR A 1011 -31.03 18.88 -26.76
N ASP A 1012 -32.12 18.61 -27.49
CA ASP A 1012 -33.31 19.50 -27.55
C ASP A 1012 -34.64 18.79 -27.23
N GLY A 1013 -34.53 17.60 -26.63
CA GLY A 1013 -35.62 16.68 -26.32
C GLY A 1013 -36.47 17.03 -25.09
N ASP A 1014 -37.50 16.22 -24.86
CA ASP A 1014 -38.39 16.28 -23.70
C ASP A 1014 -38.63 14.90 -23.05
N ALA A 1015 -37.58 14.06 -23.06
CA ALA A 1015 -37.58 12.72 -22.48
C ALA A 1015 -37.97 12.72 -21.00
N GLU A 1016 -38.56 11.60 -20.58
CA GLU A 1016 -38.69 11.30 -19.16
C GLU A 1016 -37.30 11.01 -18.61
N VAL A 1017 -36.96 11.63 -17.48
CA VAL A 1017 -35.62 11.57 -16.92
C VAL A 1017 -35.65 11.23 -15.44
N ILE A 1018 -34.60 10.58 -14.97
CA ILE A 1018 -34.28 10.39 -13.56
C ILE A 1018 -33.24 11.44 -13.19
N VAL A 1019 -33.41 12.14 -12.07
CA VAL A 1019 -32.50 13.23 -11.65
C VAL A 1019 -31.55 12.74 -10.56
N LEU A 1020 -30.26 13.03 -10.76
CA LEU A 1020 -29.17 12.91 -9.77
C LEU A 1020 -28.72 14.32 -9.38
N ASP A 1021 -28.81 14.64 -8.09
CA ASP A 1021 -28.52 15.98 -7.56
C ASP A 1021 -27.25 16.03 -6.67
N GLU A 1022 -26.72 14.88 -6.26
CA GLU A 1022 -25.60 14.74 -5.32
C GLU A 1022 -24.71 13.55 -5.73
N LEU A 1023 -23.41 13.63 -5.44
CA LEU A 1023 -22.46 12.52 -5.64
C LEU A 1023 -22.82 11.37 -4.68
N PRO A 1024 -22.99 10.13 -5.17
CA PRO A 1024 -23.29 9.01 -4.30
C PRO A 1024 -22.17 8.74 -3.29
N LYS A 1025 -22.54 8.65 -2.01
CA LYS A 1025 -21.69 8.16 -0.93
C LYS A 1025 -21.87 6.65 -0.75
N VAL A 1026 -20.81 5.89 -0.97
CA VAL A 1026 -20.83 4.43 -1.05
C VAL A 1026 -20.15 3.82 0.18
N ALA A 1027 -20.85 2.94 0.88
CA ALA A 1027 -20.25 2.01 1.82
C ALA A 1027 -19.79 0.75 1.05
N ALA A 1028 -18.52 0.71 0.71
CA ALA A 1028 -17.93 -0.37 -0.07
C ALA A 1028 -17.17 -1.35 0.84
N PHE A 1029 -17.49 -2.65 0.76
CA PHE A 1029 -17.05 -3.63 1.76
C PHE A 1029 -15.75 -4.39 1.43
N GLY A 1030 -15.24 -4.35 0.20
CA GLY A 1030 -14.03 -5.06 -0.19
C GLY A 1030 -12.84 -4.21 -0.65
N TYR A 1031 -11.66 -4.83 -0.70
CA TYR A 1031 -10.36 -4.17 -0.96
C TYR A 1031 -10.29 -3.59 -2.37
N GLN A 1032 -10.81 -4.33 -3.34
CA GLN A 1032 -10.81 -3.89 -4.75
C GLN A 1032 -11.77 -2.74 -4.97
N SER A 1033 -12.81 -2.63 -4.14
CA SER A 1033 -13.80 -1.57 -4.26
C SER A 1033 -13.21 -0.18 -4.00
N LYS A 1034 -12.20 -0.04 -3.14
CA LYS A 1034 -11.50 1.26 -2.97
C LYS A 1034 -11.01 1.77 -4.32
N PHE A 1035 -10.28 0.93 -5.04
CA PHE A 1035 -9.71 1.26 -6.35
C PHE A 1035 -10.78 1.39 -7.44
N VAL A 1036 -11.71 0.44 -7.55
CA VAL A 1036 -12.70 0.46 -8.63
C VAL A 1036 -13.76 1.54 -8.41
N MET A 1037 -14.37 1.60 -7.23
CA MET A 1037 -15.45 2.56 -6.94
C MET A 1037 -14.90 3.97 -6.75
N GLY A 1038 -13.83 4.12 -5.96
CA GLY A 1038 -13.18 5.40 -5.73
C GLY A 1038 -12.47 5.92 -6.98
N GLU A 1039 -11.39 5.27 -7.41
CA GLU A 1039 -10.53 5.84 -8.46
C GLU A 1039 -11.05 5.62 -9.89
N LYS A 1040 -11.56 4.42 -10.22
CA LYS A 1040 -11.97 4.09 -11.59
C LYS A 1040 -13.37 4.56 -11.95
N LEU A 1041 -14.21 4.84 -10.96
CA LEU A 1041 -15.57 5.34 -11.18
C LEU A 1041 -15.83 6.69 -10.53
N GLY A 1042 -15.03 7.15 -9.57
CA GLY A 1042 -15.13 8.49 -9.00
C GLY A 1042 -16.21 8.63 -7.91
N PHE A 1043 -16.60 7.55 -7.24
CA PHE A 1043 -17.56 7.62 -6.13
C PHE A 1043 -16.89 8.08 -4.83
N GLU A 1044 -17.65 8.76 -3.98
CA GLU A 1044 -17.20 9.07 -2.61
C GLU A 1044 -17.38 7.84 -1.73
N LEU A 1045 -16.32 7.38 -1.08
CA LEU A 1045 -16.38 6.26 -0.14
C LEU A 1045 -16.50 6.79 1.29
N VAL A 1046 -17.42 6.25 2.07
CA VAL A 1046 -17.58 6.65 3.49
C VAL A 1046 -16.52 6.03 4.41
N HIS A 1047 -15.86 4.99 3.92
CA HIS A 1047 -14.81 4.26 4.60
C HIS A 1047 -13.70 3.92 3.63
N GLU A 1048 -12.48 4.33 3.95
CA GLU A 1048 -11.29 3.92 3.20
C GLU A 1048 -10.85 2.54 3.69
N TYR A 1049 -11.49 1.51 3.14
CA TYR A 1049 -11.12 0.12 3.43
C TYR A 1049 -9.76 -0.20 2.81
N ASP A 1050 -8.83 -0.64 3.65
CA ASP A 1050 -7.55 -1.22 3.24
C ASP A 1050 -7.16 -2.36 4.19
N PHE A 1051 -5.92 -2.87 4.05
CA PHE A 1051 -5.44 -3.99 4.84
C PHE A 1051 -5.40 -3.72 6.35
N TYR A 1052 -5.18 -2.48 6.76
CA TYR A 1052 -5.08 -2.04 8.16
C TYR A 1052 -6.40 -1.50 8.71
N ASN A 1053 -7.30 -1.08 7.81
CA ASN A 1053 -8.55 -0.44 8.14
C ASN A 1053 -9.76 -1.25 7.62
N ARG A 1054 -9.88 -2.50 8.05
CA ARG A 1054 -10.96 -3.38 7.58
C ARG A 1054 -12.27 -3.09 8.29
N TRP A 1055 -13.39 -3.29 7.62
CA TRP A 1055 -14.73 -3.26 8.23
C TRP A 1055 -14.85 -4.20 9.45
N SER A 1056 -14.09 -5.30 9.47
CA SER A 1056 -14.06 -6.25 10.58
C SER A 1056 -13.28 -5.77 11.81
N ASP A 1057 -12.42 -4.76 11.63
CA ASP A 1057 -11.62 -4.20 12.72
C ASP A 1057 -12.38 -3.07 13.44
N LEU A 1058 -13.36 -2.46 12.78
CA LEU A 1058 -14.28 -1.49 13.36
C LEU A 1058 -15.25 -2.15 14.35
N ASP A 1059 -15.59 -1.41 15.40
CA ASP A 1059 -16.67 -1.81 16.30
C ASP A 1059 -18.07 -1.51 15.70
N GLN A 1060 -19.11 -2.02 16.37
CA GLN A 1060 -20.48 -1.89 15.85
C GLN A 1060 -21.02 -0.46 15.81
N GLU A 1061 -20.47 0.47 16.61
CA GLU A 1061 -20.86 1.88 16.61
C GLU A 1061 -20.16 2.61 15.46
N GLU A 1062 -18.87 2.36 15.25
CA GLU A 1062 -18.10 2.89 14.12
C GLU A 1062 -18.69 2.47 12.76
N VAL A 1063 -19.03 1.19 12.60
CA VAL A 1063 -19.70 0.70 11.38
C VAL A 1063 -21.02 1.46 11.13
N ARG A 1064 -21.76 1.79 12.19
CA ARG A 1064 -23.03 2.54 12.08
C ARG A 1064 -22.81 3.98 11.69
N ASP A 1065 -21.81 4.64 12.27
CA ASP A 1065 -21.47 6.02 11.92
C ASP A 1065 -21.11 6.12 10.44
N LYS A 1066 -20.33 5.17 9.91
CA LYS A 1066 -20.02 5.09 8.47
C LYS A 1066 -21.27 4.86 7.61
N LEU A 1067 -22.16 3.94 8.03
CA LEU A 1067 -23.40 3.66 7.30
C LEU A 1067 -24.40 4.84 7.37
N ASP A 1068 -24.41 5.63 8.44
CA ASP A 1068 -25.24 6.83 8.56
C ASP A 1068 -24.87 7.93 7.54
N GLU A 1069 -23.61 7.95 7.09
CA GLU A 1069 -23.12 8.84 6.03
C GLU A 1069 -23.40 8.32 4.62
N ALA A 1070 -23.58 7.00 4.47
CA ALA A 1070 -23.75 6.35 3.19
C ALA A 1070 -25.15 6.55 2.61
N ASN A 1071 -25.25 6.49 1.28
CA ASN A 1071 -26.53 6.43 0.58
C ASN A 1071 -26.82 5.06 0.01
N ILE A 1072 -25.79 4.22 -0.14
CA ILE A 1072 -25.86 2.90 -0.75
C ILE A 1072 -24.75 2.00 -0.22
N ILE A 1073 -25.04 0.70 -0.15
CA ILE A 1073 -24.08 -0.34 0.21
C ILE A 1073 -23.67 -1.12 -1.05
N VAL A 1074 -22.36 -1.30 -1.24
CA VAL A 1074 -21.78 -2.17 -2.27
C VAL A 1074 -20.91 -3.21 -1.58
N ASP A 1075 -21.32 -4.46 -1.68
CA ASP A 1075 -20.62 -5.61 -1.10
C ASP A 1075 -20.04 -6.50 -2.19
N ASP A 1076 -18.74 -6.69 -2.17
CA ASP A 1076 -17.98 -7.51 -3.10
C ASP A 1076 -17.22 -8.66 -2.43
N GLU A 1077 -17.23 -8.75 -1.10
CA GLU A 1077 -16.54 -9.80 -0.34
C GLU A 1077 -17.48 -10.67 0.49
N GLY A 1078 -18.74 -10.25 0.64
CA GLY A 1078 -19.70 -10.90 1.52
C GLY A 1078 -19.41 -10.65 3.00
N HIS A 1079 -18.72 -9.56 3.32
CA HIS A 1079 -18.30 -9.18 4.68
C HIS A 1079 -19.29 -8.25 5.39
N ALA A 1080 -20.45 -7.98 4.80
CA ALA A 1080 -21.53 -7.25 5.47
C ALA A 1080 -21.92 -7.87 6.83
N ASP A 1081 -21.86 -7.10 7.92
CA ASP A 1081 -22.44 -7.50 9.21
C ASP A 1081 -23.97 -7.37 9.13
N TRP A 1082 -24.65 -8.48 8.85
CA TRP A 1082 -26.09 -8.52 8.69
C TRP A 1082 -26.89 -8.06 9.94
N ASP A 1083 -26.32 -8.12 11.16
CA ASP A 1083 -27.00 -7.58 12.36
C ASP A 1083 -27.10 -6.04 12.33
N ILE A 1084 -26.26 -5.38 11.53
CA ILE A 1084 -26.25 -3.92 11.33
C ILE A 1084 -26.88 -3.57 9.99
N VAL A 1085 -26.41 -4.19 8.92
CA VAL A 1085 -26.80 -3.89 7.53
C VAL A 1085 -28.30 -4.10 7.29
N GLU A 1086 -28.93 -5.10 7.93
CA GLU A 1086 -30.39 -5.32 7.83
C GLU A 1086 -31.18 -4.07 8.20
N GLU A 1087 -30.79 -3.34 9.25
CA GLU A 1087 -31.52 -2.14 9.72
C GLU A 1087 -31.54 -1.03 8.66
N TYR A 1088 -30.40 -0.78 8.02
CA TYR A 1088 -30.27 0.27 7.00
C TYR A 1088 -31.04 -0.09 5.73
N ILE A 1089 -30.99 -1.36 5.32
CA ILE A 1089 -31.77 -1.84 4.18
C ILE A 1089 -33.27 -1.75 4.50
N GLU A 1090 -33.71 -2.13 5.71
CA GLU A 1090 -35.11 -2.01 6.13
C GLU A 1090 -35.62 -0.57 6.10
N ASP A 1091 -34.76 0.39 6.43
CA ASP A 1091 -35.05 1.83 6.38
C ASP A 1091 -34.95 2.45 4.97
N GLY A 1092 -34.54 1.66 3.98
CA GLY A 1092 -34.62 1.99 2.55
C GLY A 1092 -33.29 2.24 1.86
N MET A 1093 -32.15 1.96 2.51
CA MET A 1093 -30.85 2.01 1.87
C MET A 1093 -30.72 0.89 0.82
N PRO A 1094 -30.38 1.20 -0.44
CA PRO A 1094 -30.16 0.18 -1.45
C PRO A 1094 -28.91 -0.66 -1.16
N TYR A 1095 -28.93 -1.92 -1.62
CA TYR A 1095 -27.82 -2.85 -1.44
C TYR A 1095 -27.43 -3.51 -2.77
N ILE A 1096 -26.13 -3.57 -3.07
CA ILE A 1096 -25.58 -4.22 -4.25
C ILE A 1096 -24.61 -5.31 -3.82
N ALA A 1097 -24.83 -6.55 -4.24
CA ALA A 1097 -23.83 -7.62 -4.17
C ALA A 1097 -23.18 -7.77 -5.55
N SER A 1098 -21.87 -7.59 -5.65
CA SER A 1098 -21.15 -7.49 -6.94
C SER A 1098 -20.24 -8.69 -7.27
N THR A 1099 -20.25 -9.73 -6.42
CA THR A 1099 -19.51 -10.97 -6.62
C THR A 1099 -20.29 -12.19 -6.14
N GLY A 1100 -19.82 -13.38 -6.54
CA GLY A 1100 -20.37 -14.64 -6.04
C GLY A 1100 -20.29 -14.79 -4.52
N TYR A 1101 -19.23 -14.27 -3.87
CA TYR A 1101 -19.09 -14.27 -2.40
C TYR A 1101 -20.17 -13.44 -1.72
N ALA A 1102 -20.40 -12.22 -2.20
CA ALA A 1102 -21.44 -11.34 -1.67
C ALA A 1102 -22.85 -11.92 -1.91
N VAL A 1103 -23.07 -12.56 -3.07
CA VAL A 1103 -24.33 -13.28 -3.35
C VAL A 1103 -24.55 -14.45 -2.38
N ASP A 1104 -23.51 -15.22 -2.08
CA ASP A 1104 -23.62 -16.32 -1.12
C ASP A 1104 -23.95 -15.79 0.29
N SER A 1105 -23.27 -14.74 0.74
CA SER A 1105 -23.56 -14.06 2.01
C SER A 1105 -25.02 -13.57 2.10
N VAL A 1106 -25.55 -13.00 1.01
CA VAL A 1106 -26.98 -12.61 0.90
C VAL A 1106 -27.91 -13.80 1.08
N VAL A 1107 -27.62 -14.94 0.46
CA VAL A 1107 -28.46 -16.14 0.57
C VAL A 1107 -28.36 -16.77 1.96
N GLU A 1108 -27.19 -16.74 2.59
CA GLU A 1108 -26.96 -17.25 3.95
C GLU A 1108 -27.57 -16.38 5.05
N SER A 1109 -27.80 -15.09 4.79
CA SER A 1109 -28.40 -14.14 5.74
C SER A 1109 -29.80 -14.56 6.23
N GLU A 1110 -30.53 -15.36 5.44
CA GLU A 1110 -31.93 -15.77 5.67
C GLU A 1110 -32.93 -14.60 5.91
N LEU A 1111 -32.60 -13.37 5.47
CA LEU A 1111 -33.47 -12.20 5.63
C LEU A 1111 -34.78 -12.34 4.84
N GLU A 1112 -35.89 -11.83 5.40
CA GLU A 1112 -37.21 -11.90 4.73
C GLU A 1112 -37.21 -11.21 3.36
N LEU A 1113 -36.38 -10.17 3.17
CA LEU A 1113 -36.20 -9.45 1.90
C LEU A 1113 -35.67 -10.34 0.76
N PHE A 1114 -34.83 -11.32 1.09
CA PHE A 1114 -34.21 -12.23 0.14
C PHE A 1114 -34.95 -13.58 0.03
N GLU A 1115 -36.13 -13.72 0.66
CA GLU A 1115 -36.91 -14.97 0.64
C GLU A 1115 -37.23 -15.40 -0.81
N GLY A 1116 -36.78 -16.60 -1.17
CA GLY A 1116 -37.02 -17.21 -2.48
C GLY A 1116 -35.90 -17.00 -3.49
N ILE A 1117 -34.79 -16.37 -3.09
CA ILE A 1117 -33.51 -16.43 -3.82
C ILE A 1117 -32.77 -17.69 -3.37
N GLN A 1118 -32.23 -18.44 -4.33
CA GLN A 1118 -31.30 -19.54 -4.09
C GLN A 1118 -30.15 -19.41 -5.09
N SER A 1119 -28.92 -19.62 -4.62
CA SER A 1119 -27.72 -19.74 -5.44
C SER A 1119 -27.13 -21.14 -5.30
N GLU A 1120 -26.32 -21.53 -6.27
CA GLU A 1120 -25.36 -22.63 -6.15
C GLU A 1120 -23.99 -22.09 -6.57
N THR A 1121 -22.93 -22.64 -5.97
CA THR A 1121 -21.54 -22.40 -6.37
C THR A 1121 -20.82 -23.74 -6.44
N THR A 1122 -19.94 -23.91 -7.42
CA THR A 1122 -19.03 -25.05 -7.44
C THR A 1122 -17.79 -24.82 -6.57
N ASP A 1123 -17.13 -23.68 -6.72
CA ASP A 1123 -15.95 -23.25 -5.96
C ASP A 1123 -15.68 -21.79 -6.31
N PHE A 1124 -15.28 -20.99 -5.32
CA PHE A 1124 -15.09 -19.56 -5.52
C PHE A 1124 -13.82 -19.18 -6.30
N THR A 1125 -13.01 -20.15 -6.72
CA THR A 1125 -11.85 -19.95 -7.60
C THR A 1125 -12.13 -20.37 -9.04
N HIS A 1126 -13.31 -20.93 -9.33
CA HIS A 1126 -13.67 -21.35 -10.69
C HIS A 1126 -13.94 -20.14 -11.58
N GLU A 1127 -13.20 -20.08 -12.68
CA GLU A 1127 -13.16 -18.96 -13.60
C GLU A 1127 -13.80 -19.31 -14.95
N GLY A 1128 -14.51 -18.34 -15.52
CA GLY A 1128 -15.04 -18.46 -16.87
C GLY A 1128 -15.33 -17.13 -17.53
N LEU A 1129 -14.99 -17.05 -18.82
CA LEU A 1129 -15.57 -16.11 -19.77
C LEU A 1129 -16.82 -16.74 -20.40
N LEU A 1130 -17.98 -16.14 -20.16
CA LEU A 1130 -19.29 -16.72 -20.44
C LEU A 1130 -20.07 -15.86 -21.42
N ARG A 1131 -20.71 -16.45 -22.43
CA ARG A 1131 -21.71 -15.76 -23.24
C ARG A 1131 -23.04 -15.69 -22.49
N ALA A 1132 -23.61 -14.49 -22.43
CA ALA A 1132 -24.87 -14.23 -21.75
C ALA A 1132 -25.88 -13.51 -22.67
N ASP A 1133 -27.16 -13.65 -22.33
CA ASP A 1133 -28.26 -12.82 -22.81
C ASP A 1133 -28.49 -11.71 -21.77
N LEU A 1134 -28.38 -10.44 -22.19
CA LEU A 1134 -28.54 -9.27 -21.31
C LEU A 1134 -29.90 -8.61 -21.55
N ASN A 1135 -30.54 -8.14 -20.46
CA ASN A 1135 -31.88 -7.56 -20.52
C ASN A 1135 -31.85 -6.05 -20.75
N ASN A 1136 -31.68 -5.64 -22.01
CA ASN A 1136 -31.56 -4.24 -22.42
C ASN A 1136 -32.82 -3.40 -22.25
N ASP A 1137 -33.97 -4.01 -21.91
CA ASP A 1137 -35.18 -3.26 -21.54
C ASP A 1137 -35.04 -2.62 -20.13
N ASN A 1138 -33.88 -2.74 -19.51
CA ASN A 1138 -33.56 -2.27 -18.17
C ASN A 1138 -32.31 -1.39 -18.21
N PHE A 1139 -32.41 -0.20 -17.63
CA PHE A 1139 -31.33 0.78 -17.53
C PHE A 1139 -29.95 0.19 -17.16
N VAL A 1140 -29.86 -0.73 -16.20
CA VAL A 1140 -28.56 -1.32 -15.79
C VAL A 1140 -27.82 -1.99 -16.96
N MET A 1141 -28.58 -2.62 -17.87
CA MET A 1141 -28.06 -3.39 -19.00
C MET A 1141 -28.28 -2.69 -20.35
N ALA A 1142 -28.92 -1.52 -20.36
CA ALA A 1142 -29.25 -0.79 -21.58
C ALA A 1142 -28.03 -0.39 -22.41
N PRO A 1143 -26.87 -0.02 -21.82
CA PRO A 1143 -25.63 0.24 -22.56
C PRO A 1143 -25.04 -0.94 -23.33
N TYR A 1144 -25.38 -2.17 -22.93
CA TYR A 1144 -24.74 -3.36 -23.46
C TYR A 1144 -25.48 -3.88 -24.69
N PRO A 1145 -24.83 -4.63 -25.60
CA PRO A 1145 -25.57 -5.42 -26.58
C PRO A 1145 -26.39 -6.51 -25.87
N GLY A 1146 -27.59 -6.82 -26.36
CA GLY A 1146 -28.46 -7.84 -25.73
C GLY A 1146 -27.90 -9.27 -25.71
N LYS A 1147 -26.73 -9.47 -26.30
CA LYS A 1147 -25.87 -10.64 -26.17
C LYS A 1147 -24.44 -10.16 -26.01
N ASP A 1148 -23.80 -10.55 -24.91
CA ASP A 1148 -22.43 -10.13 -24.61
C ASP A 1148 -21.71 -11.19 -23.77
N TYR A 1149 -20.51 -10.86 -23.30
CA TYR A 1149 -19.68 -11.67 -22.44
C TYR A 1149 -19.75 -11.21 -20.99
N LEU A 1150 -19.79 -12.16 -20.06
CA LEU A 1150 -19.62 -11.96 -18.63
C LEU A 1150 -18.40 -12.73 -18.17
N TYR A 1151 -17.54 -12.06 -17.42
CA TYR A 1151 -16.45 -12.67 -16.67
C TYR A 1151 -16.95 -13.12 -15.29
N SER A 1152 -16.56 -14.31 -14.86
CA SER A 1152 -16.86 -14.84 -13.53
C SER A 1152 -15.62 -15.51 -12.94
N ASN A 1153 -15.38 -15.32 -11.64
CA ASN A 1153 -14.34 -15.97 -10.85
C ASN A 1153 -14.92 -16.30 -9.48
N SER A 1154 -15.83 -17.27 -9.47
CA SER A 1154 -16.63 -17.64 -8.30
C SER A 1154 -17.39 -18.95 -8.47
N GLY A 1155 -17.52 -19.42 -9.71
CA GLY A 1155 -18.38 -20.54 -10.05
C GLY A 1155 -19.83 -20.41 -9.57
N THR A 1156 -20.36 -19.20 -9.35
CA THR A 1156 -21.67 -18.95 -8.71
C THR A 1156 -22.76 -18.61 -9.72
N TRP A 1157 -23.98 -19.11 -9.51
CA TRP A 1157 -25.18 -18.74 -10.28
C TRP A 1157 -26.46 -18.81 -9.43
N PHE A 1158 -27.56 -18.20 -9.90
CA PHE A 1158 -28.87 -18.31 -9.25
C PHE A 1158 -29.69 -19.48 -9.80
N THR A 1159 -30.21 -20.33 -8.91
CA THR A 1159 -31.07 -21.48 -9.27
C THR A 1159 -32.56 -21.19 -9.14
N ASP A 1160 -32.94 -20.30 -8.23
CA ASP A 1160 -34.31 -19.83 -8.05
C ASP A 1160 -34.28 -18.33 -7.67
N VAL A 1161 -35.22 -17.57 -8.21
CA VAL A 1161 -35.42 -16.14 -7.88
C VAL A 1161 -36.93 -15.85 -7.74
N PRO A 1162 -37.35 -14.88 -6.90
CA PRO A 1162 -38.76 -14.59 -6.69
C PRO A 1162 -39.43 -14.03 -7.96
N GLU A 1163 -40.74 -14.28 -8.14
CA GLU A 1163 -41.50 -13.77 -9.31
C GLU A 1163 -41.50 -12.23 -9.43
N SER A 1164 -41.18 -11.50 -8.35
CA SER A 1164 -41.05 -10.04 -8.36
C SER A 1164 -39.71 -9.54 -8.89
N ALA A 1165 -38.66 -10.37 -8.83
CA ALA A 1165 -37.34 -9.99 -9.31
C ALA A 1165 -37.33 -9.89 -10.85
N THR A 1166 -36.55 -8.94 -11.34
CA THR A 1166 -36.24 -8.78 -12.76
C THR A 1166 -34.89 -9.42 -13.03
N VAL A 1167 -34.86 -10.39 -13.94
CA VAL A 1167 -33.61 -10.96 -14.44
C VAL A 1167 -32.91 -9.93 -15.32
N LEU A 1168 -31.64 -9.65 -15.01
CA LEU A 1168 -30.78 -8.74 -15.75
C LEU A 1168 -29.89 -9.50 -16.76
N ALA A 1169 -29.37 -10.66 -16.37
CA ALA A 1169 -28.51 -11.48 -17.22
C ALA A 1169 -28.75 -12.98 -17.01
N GLU A 1170 -28.69 -13.75 -18.10
CA GLU A 1170 -28.83 -15.22 -18.14
C GLU A 1170 -27.74 -15.82 -19.05
N ILE A 1171 -27.11 -16.92 -18.64
CA ILE A 1171 -26.12 -17.64 -19.46
C ILE A 1171 -26.81 -18.29 -20.66
N GLN A 1172 -26.16 -18.30 -21.83
CA GLN A 1172 -26.75 -18.93 -23.02
C GLN A 1172 -26.82 -20.47 -22.91
N GLU A 1173 -27.81 -21.11 -23.57
CA GLU A 1173 -27.97 -22.58 -23.53
C GLU A 1173 -26.93 -23.35 -24.38
N GLU A 1174 -26.30 -22.74 -25.38
CA GLU A 1174 -25.36 -23.42 -26.30
C GLU A 1174 -24.08 -22.58 -26.45
N ASP A 1175 -22.92 -23.24 -26.54
CA ASP A 1175 -21.59 -22.62 -26.77
C ASP A 1175 -21.31 -21.40 -25.86
N PHE A 1176 -21.72 -21.50 -24.59
CA PHE A 1176 -21.67 -20.39 -23.65
C PHE A 1176 -20.31 -20.21 -22.96
N TYR A 1177 -19.60 -21.30 -22.67
CA TYR A 1177 -18.28 -21.25 -22.05
C TYR A 1177 -17.22 -21.02 -23.12
N VAL A 1178 -16.45 -19.94 -22.98
CA VAL A 1178 -15.48 -19.49 -24.00
C VAL A 1178 -14.06 -19.92 -23.60
N SER A 1179 -13.65 -19.57 -22.38
CA SER A 1179 -12.33 -19.84 -21.81
C SER A 1179 -12.36 -19.76 -20.29
N GLY A 1180 -11.32 -20.26 -19.63
CA GLY A 1180 -11.18 -20.23 -18.17
C GLY A 1180 -10.77 -21.59 -17.59
N TRP A 1181 -11.01 -21.75 -16.29
CA TRP A 1181 -10.85 -23.00 -15.55
C TRP A 1181 -12.03 -23.24 -14.62
N TRP A 1182 -12.93 -24.14 -15.02
CA TRP A 1182 -14.12 -24.49 -14.23
C TRP A 1182 -14.40 -26.01 -14.30
N PRO A 1183 -13.58 -26.80 -13.59
CA PRO A 1183 -13.57 -28.25 -13.69
C PRO A 1183 -14.79 -28.93 -13.07
N ALA A 1184 -15.01 -30.17 -13.50
CA ALA A 1184 -15.99 -31.06 -12.88
C ALA A 1184 -15.42 -31.67 -11.59
N GLU A 1185 -16.27 -31.90 -10.59
CA GLU A 1185 -15.86 -32.42 -9.29
C GLU A 1185 -16.50 -33.79 -9.01
N GLU A 1186 -15.69 -34.75 -8.56
CA GLU A 1186 -16.15 -36.09 -8.14
C GLU A 1186 -15.89 -36.34 -6.65
N ASP A 1187 -16.78 -37.08 -5.99
CA ASP A 1187 -16.59 -37.49 -4.59
C ASP A 1187 -15.54 -38.60 -4.42
N GLU A 1188 -15.22 -38.98 -3.17
CA GLU A 1188 -14.23 -40.04 -2.87
C GLU A 1188 -14.56 -41.41 -3.52
N ASP A 1189 -15.82 -41.65 -3.90
CA ASP A 1189 -16.27 -42.89 -4.56
C ASP A 1189 -16.28 -42.76 -6.11
N GLY A 1190 -15.92 -41.59 -6.66
CA GLY A 1190 -15.95 -41.25 -8.09
C GLY A 1190 -17.36 -41.01 -8.62
N GLU A 1191 -18.30 -40.59 -7.75
CA GLU A 1191 -19.60 -40.09 -8.18
C GLU A 1191 -19.51 -38.57 -8.36
N LEU A 1192 -19.90 -38.11 -9.55
CA LEU A 1192 -19.92 -36.69 -9.92
C LEU A 1192 -20.78 -35.88 -8.93
N ILE A 1193 -20.17 -34.88 -8.29
CA ILE A 1193 -20.82 -33.90 -7.42
C ILE A 1193 -21.39 -32.78 -8.29
N HIS A 1194 -20.53 -32.18 -9.13
CA HIS A 1194 -20.86 -31.10 -10.06
C HIS A 1194 -20.21 -31.37 -11.44
N GLN A 1195 -20.83 -30.91 -12.53
CA GLN A 1195 -20.33 -31.04 -13.91
C GLN A 1195 -19.40 -29.87 -14.33
N GLY A 1196 -18.95 -29.05 -13.38
CA GLY A 1196 -18.16 -27.85 -13.67
C GLY A 1196 -19.02 -26.77 -14.33
N TYR A 1197 -18.45 -26.04 -15.30
CA TYR A 1197 -19.18 -24.96 -15.99
C TYR A 1197 -20.53 -25.39 -16.58
N GLN A 1198 -20.71 -26.66 -16.92
CA GLN A 1198 -21.95 -27.19 -17.49
C GLN A 1198 -23.15 -27.05 -16.56
N ASP A 1199 -22.96 -26.96 -15.25
CA ASP A 1199 -24.06 -26.75 -14.32
C ASP A 1199 -24.65 -25.32 -14.41
N ALA A 1200 -23.89 -24.36 -14.95
CA ALA A 1200 -24.30 -22.99 -15.17
C ALA A 1200 -25.08 -22.75 -16.49
N GLU A 1201 -25.26 -23.79 -17.32
CA GLU A 1201 -26.00 -23.71 -18.60
C GLU A 1201 -27.42 -23.16 -18.39
N GLY A 1202 -27.75 -22.03 -19.02
CA GLY A 1202 -29.08 -21.41 -18.93
C GLY A 1202 -29.43 -20.83 -17.56
N GLN A 1203 -28.46 -20.66 -16.67
CA GLN A 1203 -28.68 -20.14 -15.32
C GLN A 1203 -28.66 -18.61 -15.30
N ILE A 1204 -29.28 -18.03 -14.27
CA ILE A 1204 -29.35 -16.58 -14.08
C ILE A 1204 -28.06 -16.12 -13.41
N MET A 1205 -27.48 -15.02 -13.90
CA MET A 1205 -26.25 -14.43 -13.36
C MET A 1205 -26.47 -13.11 -12.65
N ALA A 1206 -27.51 -12.36 -13.02
CA ALA A 1206 -27.77 -11.07 -12.38
C ALA A 1206 -29.27 -10.81 -12.24
N ILE A 1207 -29.67 -10.26 -11.10
CA ILE A 1207 -31.06 -9.85 -10.82
C ILE A 1207 -31.13 -8.49 -10.13
N LYS A 1208 -32.29 -7.85 -10.25
CA LYS A 1208 -32.70 -6.76 -9.34
C LYS A 1208 -34.10 -6.98 -8.80
N ASN A 1209 -34.40 -6.38 -7.65
CA ASN A 1209 -35.76 -6.41 -7.09
C ASN A 1209 -36.04 -5.15 -6.26
N GLU A 1210 -37.32 -4.81 -6.13
CA GLU A 1210 -37.81 -3.74 -5.27
C GLU A 1210 -39.04 -4.24 -4.52
N LEU A 1211 -38.98 -4.26 -3.18
CA LEU A 1211 -40.04 -4.73 -2.31
C LEU A 1211 -40.24 -3.79 -1.12
N ASP A 1212 -41.45 -3.29 -0.95
CA ASP A 1212 -41.84 -2.40 0.16
C ASP A 1212 -40.92 -1.16 0.36
N GLY A 1213 -40.23 -0.72 -0.69
CA GLY A 1213 -39.31 0.42 -0.69
C GLY A 1213 -37.83 0.04 -0.55
N GLN A 1214 -37.52 -1.25 -0.37
CA GLN A 1214 -36.18 -1.81 -0.27
C GLN A 1214 -35.73 -2.28 -1.66
N GLN A 1215 -34.53 -1.88 -2.08
CA GLN A 1215 -33.99 -2.15 -3.41
C GLN A 1215 -32.69 -2.95 -3.32
N TYR A 1216 -32.54 -3.96 -4.17
CA TYR A 1216 -31.27 -4.67 -4.28
C TYR A 1216 -30.94 -5.11 -5.69
N TYR A 1217 -29.63 -5.23 -5.94
CA TYR A 1217 -29.03 -5.70 -7.19
C TYR A 1217 -28.01 -6.78 -6.84
N LEU A 1218 -28.14 -7.97 -7.41
CA LEU A 1218 -27.25 -9.09 -7.10
C LEU A 1218 -26.62 -9.61 -8.39
N PHE A 1219 -25.29 -9.66 -8.41
CA PHE A 1219 -24.47 -10.15 -9.51
C PHE A 1219 -23.66 -11.35 -9.03
N ALA A 1220 -23.96 -12.53 -9.57
CA ALA A 1220 -23.21 -13.75 -9.29
C ALA A 1220 -21.86 -13.78 -10.05
N ASN A 1221 -21.79 -13.03 -11.16
CA ASN A 1221 -20.55 -12.74 -11.88
C ASN A 1221 -19.71 -11.72 -11.09
N CYS A 1222 -18.38 -11.87 -11.12
CA CYS A 1222 -17.46 -11.02 -10.35
C CYS A 1222 -17.15 -9.74 -11.12
N THR A 1223 -18.00 -8.72 -10.97
CA THR A 1223 -17.98 -7.53 -11.84
C THR A 1223 -16.75 -6.64 -11.66
N ILE A 1224 -16.03 -6.78 -10.55
CA ILE A 1224 -14.88 -5.93 -10.22
C ILE A 1224 -13.57 -6.70 -9.97
N ASN A 1225 -13.53 -8.02 -10.21
CA ASN A 1225 -12.38 -8.86 -9.86
C ASN A 1225 -11.05 -8.32 -10.41
N ARG A 1226 -10.14 -7.94 -9.50
CA ARG A 1226 -8.83 -7.34 -9.79
C ARG A 1226 -8.88 -6.21 -10.82
N ALA A 1227 -9.99 -5.50 -10.88
CA ALA A 1227 -10.21 -4.38 -11.79
C ALA A 1227 -9.96 -4.65 -13.31
N HIS A 1228 -9.88 -5.91 -13.74
CA HIS A 1228 -9.66 -6.24 -15.15
C HIS A 1228 -10.93 -6.40 -16.01
N PRO A 1229 -12.13 -6.80 -15.49
CA PRO A 1229 -13.34 -6.85 -16.29
C PRO A 1229 -14.00 -5.46 -16.36
N SER A 1230 -13.26 -4.45 -16.85
CA SER A 1230 -13.69 -3.04 -16.83
C SER A 1230 -14.99 -2.79 -17.60
N ASN A 1231 -15.35 -3.66 -18.56
CA ASN A 1231 -16.65 -3.62 -19.23
C ASN A 1231 -17.83 -3.86 -18.29
N GLN A 1232 -17.63 -4.45 -17.11
CA GLN A 1232 -18.71 -4.77 -16.16
C GLN A 1232 -18.87 -3.75 -15.04
N PHE A 1233 -17.95 -2.80 -14.88
CA PHE A 1233 -18.08 -1.73 -13.89
C PHE A 1233 -19.35 -0.88 -14.10
N PRO A 1234 -19.79 -0.59 -15.35
CA PRO A 1234 -21.05 0.11 -15.57
C PRO A 1234 -22.26 -0.64 -15.01
N MET A 1235 -22.23 -1.97 -14.87
CA MET A 1235 -23.33 -2.72 -14.22
C MET A 1235 -23.51 -2.29 -12.76
N VAL A 1236 -22.41 -2.03 -12.05
CA VAL A 1236 -22.45 -1.57 -10.65
C VAL A 1236 -22.81 -0.09 -10.59
N SER A 1237 -22.15 0.78 -11.35
CA SER A 1237 -22.45 2.22 -11.32
C SER A 1237 -23.87 2.55 -11.79
N ASN A 1238 -24.37 1.90 -12.85
CA ASN A 1238 -25.76 2.05 -13.27
C ASN A 1238 -26.74 1.53 -12.21
N SER A 1239 -26.39 0.48 -11.46
CA SER A 1239 -27.23 0.05 -10.33
C SER A 1239 -27.31 1.12 -9.24
N ILE A 1240 -26.20 1.80 -8.95
CA ILE A 1240 -26.15 2.93 -7.99
C ILE A 1240 -27.01 4.09 -8.48
N TYR A 1241 -26.80 4.55 -9.70
CA TYR A 1241 -27.55 5.66 -10.28
C TYR A 1241 -29.05 5.38 -10.34
N GLN A 1242 -29.43 4.14 -10.67
CA GLN A 1242 -30.84 3.76 -10.70
C GLN A 1242 -31.46 3.80 -9.31
N ALA A 1243 -30.73 3.34 -8.30
CA ALA A 1243 -31.24 3.20 -6.94
C ALA A 1243 -31.44 4.55 -6.25
N LEU A 1244 -30.56 5.52 -6.54
CA LEU A 1244 -30.55 6.84 -5.88
C LEU A 1244 -31.30 7.93 -6.65
N GLY A 1245 -31.49 7.75 -7.94
CA GLY A 1245 -32.13 8.74 -8.79
C GLY A 1245 -33.62 8.95 -8.50
N THR A 1246 -34.11 10.16 -8.75
CA THR A 1246 -35.52 10.53 -8.53
C THR A 1246 -36.28 10.80 -9.83
N GLU A 1247 -37.46 10.19 -9.99
CA GLU A 1247 -38.38 10.40 -11.15
C GLU A 1247 -39.08 11.78 -11.16
#